data_AF-A0A1F9C985-F1
#
_entry.id   AF-A0A1F9C985-F1
#
_cell.length_a   1.000
_cell.length_b   1.000
_cell.length_c   1.000
_cell.angle_alpha   90.00
_cell.angle_beta   90.00
_cell.angle_gamma   90.00
#
_symmetry.space_group_name_H-M   'P 1'
#
loop_
_entity.id
_entity.type
_entity.pdbx_description
1 polymer ?
#
loop_
_entity_poly.entity_id
_entity_poly.type
_entity_poly.pdbx_seq_one_letter_code
_entity_poly.pdbx_strand_id
1 'polypeptide(L)'
;MAQLDKTFPTLDCSACIITPKMVDTANHPNINLLTYSEIIRVEGKAGHFKVTVRKKPRYVDVTKCTACADCVPQCPVTLPNEFDMGLGKRKAIYTPFPQAVPLKYTMDRRGIPPCTATCPLHCNAQGYVALISQGKLKEALALVRETLPFPGILAYVCAHPCERECKRIEVDRPVSICNLKRFLVDHVEEAEVNLTPSEEKLQKVTIVGGGPSGLTAAFDLRRMGYHVTLFESKDQLGGLLTHGFPSYRLPGEVVKKDLSVIEKMGVEIRLNTEVGKDLSFEELQKTSDAIFLAVGSTGAGLISKIFKGLRRNRRGMIQVNPVTHETSLKGVFAGGDGVTGPGTIVESMAQGRKGAISIDRSIRGEDLRRGRESEGRQTSPMKSLLSDTKRDEREVLPHMVKPIGPGLTLEEAIEDAKRCLNCGGCSDCGECARYCQPKAIVYGMKEETVELHVGAIILATGFDPFNPKLKPEFGYGVYPNVLHGIEMERLCSASGPTRGEILIGGKKPKQIVFIHCVGSRDKTVGNEHCSRVCCMYTAKQAHLVRDKIPDAHITVLYMDVRAFGKGFEEFYERVQKEEIIYRRANPSEVYRRNGKLVVRGEDTLLGEPIELEADLVVLASGLIPRKEDDLMKEMLGMESSSDRFYAEAPGLDPVLTSKEGVFLAGCCQGPKDIPDTVAQASGAAALACALLAKGRVRSS
;
A
#
# COMPACT_ATOMS: atom_id res chain seq x y z
N MET A 1 -10.16 -8.20 21.22
CA MET A 1 -11.63 -8.38 21.28
C MET A 1 -12.31 -8.23 19.92
N ALA A 2 -12.09 -7.15 19.16
CA ALA A 2 -12.84 -6.90 17.91
C ALA A 2 -12.79 -8.05 16.88
N GLN A 3 -11.69 -8.80 16.81
CA GLN A 3 -11.56 -9.97 15.93
C GLN A 3 -12.30 -11.23 16.43
N LEU A 4 -12.67 -11.28 17.71
CA LEU A 4 -13.32 -12.44 18.33
C LEU A 4 -14.81 -12.44 17.96
N ASP A 5 -15.37 -13.63 17.76
CA ASP A 5 -16.82 -13.78 17.57
C ASP A 5 -17.56 -13.60 18.90
N LYS A 6 -17.25 -14.49 19.85
CA LYS A 6 -17.83 -14.55 21.19
C LYS A 6 -16.76 -14.51 22.27
N THR A 7 -17.15 -14.07 23.46
CA THR A 7 -16.33 -14.11 24.67
C THR A 7 -16.52 -15.44 25.41
N PHE A 8 -15.61 -15.77 26.33
CA PHE A 8 -15.77 -16.89 27.27
C PHE A 8 -15.80 -16.34 28.69
N PRO A 9 -16.44 -17.02 29.65
CA PRO A 9 -17.23 -18.25 29.52
C PRO A 9 -18.70 -18.01 29.09
N THR A 10 -19.12 -16.76 29.01
CA THR A 10 -20.54 -16.39 28.84
C THR A 10 -21.06 -16.53 27.41
N LEU A 11 -20.18 -16.67 26.41
CA LEU A 11 -20.54 -16.76 24.98
C LEU A 11 -21.23 -15.52 24.42
N ASP A 12 -21.09 -14.38 25.10
CA ASP A 12 -21.62 -13.10 24.64
C ASP A 12 -20.89 -12.62 23.38
N CYS A 13 -21.63 -11.96 22.49
CA CYS A 13 -21.06 -11.35 21.29
C CYS A 13 -20.00 -10.32 21.67
N SER A 14 -18.77 -10.52 21.21
CA SER A 14 -17.63 -9.66 21.54
C SER A 14 -17.86 -8.21 21.08
N ALA A 15 -18.38 -8.02 19.87
CA ALA A 15 -18.69 -6.70 19.32
C ALA A 15 -19.77 -5.96 20.13
N CYS A 16 -20.79 -6.68 20.63
CA CYS A 16 -21.85 -6.08 21.45
C CYS A 16 -21.32 -5.52 22.78
N ILE A 17 -20.18 -6.03 23.27
CA ILE A 17 -19.55 -5.56 24.50
C ILE A 17 -18.59 -4.40 24.20
N ILE A 18 -17.67 -4.55 23.25
CA ILE A 18 -16.60 -3.56 23.03
C ILE A 18 -17.05 -2.32 22.25
N THR A 19 -17.94 -2.47 21.26
CA THR A 19 -18.33 -1.36 20.38
C THR A 19 -18.97 -0.20 21.15
N PRO A 20 -19.95 -0.42 22.06
CA PRO A 20 -20.50 0.67 22.86
C PRO A 20 -19.42 1.40 23.67
N LYS A 21 -18.50 0.67 24.29
CA LYS A 21 -17.40 1.28 25.07
C LYS A 21 -16.45 2.11 24.22
N MET A 22 -16.14 1.66 23.00
CA MET A 22 -15.33 2.44 22.06
C MET A 22 -16.06 3.72 21.62
N VAL A 23 -17.37 3.63 21.35
CA VAL A 23 -18.19 4.79 20.98
C VAL A 23 -18.29 5.79 22.13
N ASP A 24 -18.56 5.33 23.36
CA ASP A 24 -18.58 6.16 24.57
C ASP A 24 -17.24 6.89 24.75
N THR A 25 -16.12 6.18 24.57
CA THR A 25 -14.77 6.75 24.65
C THR A 25 -14.56 7.83 23.59
N ALA A 26 -15.03 7.60 22.36
CA ALA A 26 -14.87 8.56 21.26
C ALA A 26 -15.74 9.81 21.39
N ASN A 27 -16.89 9.70 22.06
CA ASN A 27 -17.81 10.82 22.30
C ASN A 27 -17.54 11.55 23.62
N HIS A 28 -16.61 11.07 24.45
CA HIS A 28 -16.37 11.65 25.76
C HIS A 28 -15.66 13.02 25.64
N PRO A 29 -16.18 14.10 26.26
CA PRO A 29 -15.67 15.46 26.06
C PRO A 29 -14.23 15.67 26.56
N ASN A 30 -13.79 14.87 27.52
CA ASN A 30 -12.43 14.93 28.09
C ASN A 30 -11.47 13.88 27.52
N ILE A 31 -11.86 13.13 26.48
CA ILE A 31 -10.97 12.15 25.85
C ILE A 31 -10.67 12.61 24.42
N ASN A 32 -9.38 12.81 24.14
CA ASN A 32 -8.91 13.07 22.78
C ASN A 32 -8.36 11.77 22.17
N LEU A 33 -9.02 11.26 21.13
CA LEU A 33 -8.61 10.04 20.44
C LEU A 33 -7.71 10.33 19.23
N LEU A 34 -6.42 10.01 19.36
CA LEU A 34 -5.47 10.03 18.25
C LEU A 34 -5.36 8.63 17.62
N THR A 35 -6.27 8.33 16.71
CA THR A 35 -6.26 7.06 15.97
C THR A 35 -5.30 7.10 14.77
N TYR A 36 -4.81 5.93 14.35
CA TYR A 36 -3.84 5.79 13.25
C TYR A 36 -2.57 6.65 13.44
N SER A 37 -2.05 6.60 14.66
CA SER A 37 -0.92 7.40 15.14
C SER A 37 0.08 6.52 15.88
N GLU A 38 1.35 6.93 15.92
CA GLU A 38 2.43 6.22 16.61
C GLU A 38 3.24 7.21 17.47
N ILE A 39 3.69 6.75 18.63
CA ILE A 39 4.62 7.52 19.47
C ILE A 39 6.01 7.41 18.85
N ILE A 40 6.67 8.54 18.65
CA ILE A 40 8.04 8.59 18.11
C ILE A 40 9.08 9.04 19.15
N ARG A 41 8.63 9.72 20.21
CA ARG A 41 9.52 10.18 21.29
C ARG A 41 8.74 10.45 22.56
N VAL A 42 9.33 10.11 23.71
CA VAL A 42 8.84 10.50 25.03
C VAL A 42 9.98 11.11 25.83
N GLU A 43 9.76 12.29 26.40
CA GLU A 43 10.73 13.00 27.22
C GLU A 43 10.06 13.52 28.50
N GLY A 44 10.86 13.83 29.52
CA GLY A 44 10.39 14.39 30.78
C GLY A 44 10.19 13.36 31.89
N LYS A 45 9.43 13.76 32.91
CA LYS A 45 9.21 13.02 34.15
C LYS A 45 7.74 13.06 34.57
N ALA A 46 7.37 12.26 35.58
CA ALA A 46 6.04 12.27 36.17
C ALA A 46 5.50 13.69 36.38
N GLY A 47 4.27 13.94 35.92
CA GLY A 47 3.62 15.26 35.92
C GLY A 47 3.94 16.16 34.72
N HIS A 48 5.03 15.90 33.99
CA HIS A 48 5.54 16.78 32.93
C HIS A 48 6.21 15.98 31.78
N PHE A 49 5.48 15.06 31.16
CA PHE A 49 5.93 14.39 29.96
C PHE A 49 5.64 15.24 28.72
N LYS A 50 6.58 15.19 27.78
CA LYS A 50 6.43 15.67 26.40
C LYS A 50 6.45 14.45 25.50
N VAL A 51 5.34 14.21 24.81
CA VAL A 51 5.16 13.05 23.91
C VAL A 51 5.01 13.56 22.49
N THR A 52 5.91 13.13 21.61
CA THR A 52 5.82 13.42 20.18
C THR A 52 5.15 12.26 19.48
N VAL A 53 4.08 12.57 18.74
CA VAL A 53 3.21 11.60 18.07
C VAL A 53 3.23 11.86 16.56
N ARG A 54 3.49 10.81 15.78
CA ARG A 54 3.35 10.81 14.33
C ARG A 54 1.96 10.32 13.94
N LYS A 55 1.18 11.17 13.27
CA LYS A 55 -0.10 10.82 12.66
C LYS A 55 0.13 10.34 11.22
N LYS A 56 -0.31 9.12 10.93
CA LYS A 56 -0.22 8.56 9.57
C LYS A 56 -1.32 9.16 8.68
N PRO A 57 -1.03 9.41 7.38
CA PRO A 57 -2.03 9.93 6.46
C PRO A 57 -3.10 8.87 6.19
N ARG A 58 -4.36 9.18 6.53
CA ARG A 58 -5.53 8.33 6.20
C ARG A 58 -5.91 8.41 4.73
N TYR A 59 -5.45 9.47 4.04
CA TYR A 59 -5.89 9.90 2.70
C TYR A 59 -7.40 10.13 2.60
N VAL A 60 -8.05 10.30 3.75
CA VAL A 60 -9.48 10.56 3.91
C VAL A 60 -9.62 11.58 5.02
N ASP A 61 -10.25 12.70 4.70
CA ASP A 61 -10.65 13.72 5.67
C ASP A 61 -11.75 13.16 6.57
N VAL A 62 -11.40 12.91 7.84
CA VAL A 62 -12.30 12.32 8.83
C VAL A 62 -13.47 13.22 9.18
N THR A 63 -13.35 14.54 8.96
CA THR A 63 -14.42 15.51 9.23
C THR A 63 -15.51 15.47 8.16
N LYS A 64 -15.14 15.14 6.91
CA LYS A 64 -16.06 15.05 5.77
C LYS A 64 -16.59 13.63 5.53
N CYS A 65 -15.82 12.61 5.86
CA CYS A 65 -16.20 11.23 5.59
C CYS A 65 -17.45 10.83 6.39
N THR A 66 -18.53 10.46 5.70
CA THR A 66 -19.79 9.99 6.31
C THR A 66 -19.85 8.47 6.48
N ALA A 67 -18.82 7.75 6.04
CA ALA A 67 -18.75 6.29 6.02
C ALA A 67 -19.92 5.59 5.28
N CYS A 68 -20.45 6.22 4.21
CA CYS A 68 -21.52 5.66 3.38
C CYS A 68 -21.13 4.43 2.54
N ALA A 69 -19.83 4.10 2.44
CA ALA A 69 -19.27 2.98 1.67
C ALA A 69 -19.31 3.09 0.13
N ASP A 70 -19.84 4.15 -0.47
CA ASP A 70 -19.93 4.32 -1.94
C ASP A 70 -18.59 4.18 -2.68
N CYS A 71 -17.49 4.54 -2.01
CA CYS A 71 -16.14 4.43 -2.57
C CYS A 71 -15.61 2.99 -2.67
N VAL A 72 -16.17 2.05 -1.89
CA VAL A 72 -15.63 0.67 -1.77
C VAL A 72 -15.93 -0.16 -3.03
N PRO A 73 -17.18 -0.25 -3.54
CA PRO A 73 -17.47 -1.03 -4.75
C PRO A 73 -16.71 -0.53 -5.98
N GLN A 74 -16.39 0.77 -6.01
CA GLN A 74 -15.74 1.42 -7.15
C GLN A 74 -14.23 1.19 -7.20
N CYS A 75 -13.62 0.80 -6.08
CA CYS A 75 -12.19 0.56 -6.00
C CYS A 75 -11.82 -0.71 -6.80
N PRO A 76 -10.98 -0.61 -7.85
CA PRO A 76 -10.59 -1.78 -8.64
C PRO A 76 -9.57 -2.66 -7.91
N VAL A 77 -8.85 -2.11 -6.93
CA VAL A 77 -7.80 -2.83 -6.20
C VAL A 77 -8.40 -3.75 -5.15
N THR A 78 -7.94 -5.00 -5.15
CA THR A 78 -8.31 -6.01 -4.16
C THR A 78 -7.04 -6.52 -3.46
N LEU A 79 -7.05 -6.53 -2.13
CA LEU A 79 -5.93 -6.90 -1.26
C LEU A 79 -6.41 -7.95 -0.23
N PRO A 80 -5.50 -8.76 0.35
CA PRO A 80 -5.83 -9.59 1.50
C PRO A 80 -6.38 -8.75 2.66
N ASN A 81 -7.35 -9.26 3.41
CA ASN A 81 -7.87 -8.60 4.60
C ASN A 81 -7.07 -9.03 5.84
N GLU A 82 -6.26 -8.14 6.39
CA GLU A 82 -5.42 -8.40 7.57
C GLU A 82 -6.27 -8.65 8.83
N PHE A 83 -7.44 -8.02 8.95
CA PHE A 83 -8.35 -8.26 10.08
C PHE A 83 -8.89 -9.69 10.09
N ASP A 84 -9.09 -10.28 8.90
CA ASP A 84 -9.49 -11.66 8.72
C ASP A 84 -8.30 -12.62 8.56
N MET A 85 -7.09 -12.22 8.95
CA MET A 85 -5.85 -13.01 8.83
C MET A 85 -5.55 -13.48 7.39
N GLY A 86 -6.03 -12.74 6.38
CA GLY A 86 -5.85 -13.08 4.97
C GLY A 86 -6.84 -14.12 4.42
N LEU A 87 -7.77 -14.63 5.23
CA LEU A 87 -8.85 -15.52 4.77
C LEU A 87 -9.80 -14.79 3.80
N GLY A 88 -10.06 -13.51 4.07
CA GLY A 88 -10.89 -12.64 3.26
C GLY A 88 -10.08 -11.71 2.36
N LYS A 89 -10.79 -11.00 1.48
CA LYS A 89 -10.25 -9.91 0.67
C LYS A 89 -10.94 -8.60 1.03
N ARG A 90 -10.23 -7.48 0.89
CA ARG A 90 -10.76 -6.12 1.02
C ARG A 90 -10.30 -5.23 -0.13
N LYS A 91 -10.87 -4.03 -0.23
CA LYS A 91 -10.45 -3.00 -1.18
C LYS A 91 -9.30 -2.15 -0.61
N ALA A 92 -8.65 -1.37 -1.48
CA ALA A 92 -7.60 -0.45 -1.03
C ALA A 92 -8.15 0.71 -0.18
N ILE A 93 -9.37 1.16 -0.44
CA ILE A 93 -10.12 2.02 0.50
C ILE A 93 -11.00 1.14 1.38
N TYR A 94 -10.80 1.22 2.69
CA TYR A 94 -11.39 0.27 3.65
C TYR A 94 -11.58 0.90 5.03
N THR A 95 -12.41 0.26 5.85
CA THR A 95 -12.44 0.45 7.31
C THR A 95 -11.63 -0.65 7.97
N PRO A 96 -10.83 -0.39 9.03
CA PRO A 96 -9.96 -1.40 9.63
C PRO A 96 -10.68 -2.67 10.09
N PHE A 97 -11.91 -2.52 10.59
CA PHE A 97 -12.80 -3.61 10.94
C PHE A 97 -14.26 -3.13 10.96
N PRO A 98 -15.26 -4.05 10.92
CA PRO A 98 -16.67 -3.68 11.08
C PRO A 98 -16.92 -2.95 12.41
N GLN A 99 -17.65 -1.84 12.39
CA GLN A 99 -17.88 -1.01 13.59
C GLN A 99 -16.62 -0.39 14.20
N ALA A 100 -15.56 -0.19 13.41
CA ALA A 100 -14.38 0.56 13.85
C ALA A 100 -14.76 1.94 14.41
N VAL A 101 -14.03 2.40 15.42
CA VAL A 101 -14.22 3.72 16.02
C VAL A 101 -12.93 4.56 15.89
N PRO A 102 -12.97 5.75 15.26
CA PRO A 102 -14.13 6.30 14.56
C PRO A 102 -14.44 5.47 13.30
N LEU A 103 -15.73 5.36 12.95
CA LEU A 103 -16.15 4.66 11.73
C LEU A 103 -15.82 5.53 10.52
N LYS A 104 -14.57 5.44 10.07
CA LYS A 104 -14.01 6.27 8.98
C LYS A 104 -13.15 5.40 8.07
N TYR A 105 -13.23 5.69 6.78
CA TYR A 105 -12.40 5.04 5.78
C TYR A 105 -10.94 5.50 5.90
N THR A 106 -10.04 4.62 5.49
CA THR A 106 -8.63 4.89 5.26
C THR A 106 -8.22 4.23 3.95
N MET A 107 -7.11 4.68 3.37
CA MET A 107 -6.59 4.14 2.12
C MET A 107 -5.26 3.43 2.36
N ASP A 108 -5.15 2.17 1.92
CA ASP A 108 -3.91 1.41 1.91
C ASP A 108 -3.02 1.93 0.79
N ARG A 109 -2.00 2.70 1.14
CA ARG A 109 -1.01 3.22 0.20
C ARG A 109 0.38 2.88 0.71
N ARG A 110 1.09 2.05 -0.04
CA ARG A 110 2.37 1.44 0.37
C ARG A 110 3.59 2.14 -0.22
N GLY A 111 3.36 3.07 -1.15
CA GLY A 111 4.41 3.81 -1.87
C GLY A 111 4.23 3.71 -3.39
N ILE A 112 5.23 4.22 -4.12
CA ILE A 112 5.20 4.27 -5.59
C ILE A 112 5.53 2.89 -6.17
N PRO A 113 4.62 2.28 -6.97
CA PRO A 113 4.86 0.97 -7.55
C PRO A 113 6.00 1.02 -8.59
N PRO A 114 6.73 -0.09 -8.81
CA PRO A 114 7.89 -0.11 -9.71
C PRO A 114 7.58 0.39 -11.11
N CYS A 115 6.42 0.01 -11.67
CA CYS A 115 6.01 0.40 -13.00
C CYS A 115 5.82 1.92 -13.18
N THR A 116 5.44 2.64 -12.13
CA THR A 116 5.30 4.10 -12.14
C THR A 116 6.61 4.79 -11.80
N ALA A 117 7.38 4.25 -10.85
CA ALA A 117 8.68 4.82 -10.48
C ALA A 117 9.66 4.81 -11.66
N THR A 118 9.68 3.73 -12.45
CA THR A 118 10.71 3.52 -13.47
C THR A 118 10.32 4.07 -14.83
N CYS A 119 9.05 4.44 -15.02
CA CYS A 119 8.62 5.19 -16.17
C CYS A 119 9.20 6.62 -16.09
N PRO A 120 9.99 7.09 -17.07
CA PRO A 120 10.51 8.46 -17.06
C PRO A 120 9.43 9.56 -17.01
N LEU A 121 8.20 9.22 -17.43
CA LEU A 121 7.04 10.11 -17.39
C LEU A 121 6.16 9.89 -16.14
N HIS A 122 6.49 8.93 -15.27
CA HIS A 122 5.68 8.54 -14.11
C HIS A 122 4.22 8.19 -14.43
N CYS A 123 3.99 7.53 -15.57
CA CYS A 123 2.65 7.07 -15.93
C CYS A 123 2.06 6.16 -14.84
N ASN A 124 0.77 6.33 -14.54
CA ASN A 124 0.07 5.52 -13.56
C ASN A 124 -0.31 4.13 -14.14
N ALA A 125 0.70 3.31 -14.38
CA ALA A 125 0.54 1.95 -14.91
C ALA A 125 -0.29 1.06 -14.01
N GLN A 126 -0.07 1.10 -12.68
CA GLN A 126 -0.89 0.33 -11.75
C GLN A 126 -2.38 0.75 -11.83
N GLY A 127 -2.65 2.03 -12.00
CA GLY A 127 -3.99 2.61 -12.15
C GLY A 127 -4.76 2.09 -13.35
N TYR A 128 -4.25 2.28 -14.56
CA TYR A 128 -4.99 1.86 -15.76
C TYR A 128 -5.06 0.34 -15.88
N VAL A 129 -4.04 -0.40 -15.42
CA VAL A 129 -4.12 -1.87 -15.33
C VAL A 129 -5.23 -2.30 -14.37
N ALA A 130 -5.34 -1.67 -13.19
CA ALA A 130 -6.43 -1.98 -12.26
C ALA A 130 -7.81 -1.68 -12.87
N LEU A 131 -7.96 -0.59 -13.61
CA LEU A 131 -9.21 -0.25 -14.30
C LEU A 131 -9.55 -1.24 -15.42
N ILE A 132 -8.57 -1.66 -16.24
CA ILE A 132 -8.75 -2.72 -17.26
C ILE A 132 -9.24 -4.01 -16.60
N SER A 133 -8.68 -4.41 -15.45
CA SER A 133 -9.09 -5.64 -14.75
C SER A 133 -10.57 -5.68 -14.35
N GLN A 134 -11.23 -4.51 -14.30
CA GLN A 134 -12.65 -4.35 -14.00
C GLN A 134 -13.50 -4.00 -15.25
N GLY A 135 -12.90 -3.97 -16.44
CA GLY A 135 -13.59 -3.56 -17.68
C GLY A 135 -13.87 -2.05 -17.78
N LYS A 136 -13.27 -1.22 -16.91
CA LYS A 136 -13.41 0.25 -16.92
C LYS A 136 -12.48 0.88 -17.96
N LEU A 137 -12.70 0.56 -19.23
CA LEU A 137 -11.74 0.82 -20.30
C LEU A 137 -11.61 2.31 -20.67
N LYS A 138 -12.74 3.05 -20.64
CA LYS A 138 -12.75 4.49 -20.95
C LYS A 138 -12.00 5.28 -19.87
N GLU A 139 -12.22 4.93 -18.61
CA GLU A 139 -11.51 5.48 -17.45
C GLU A 139 -10.02 5.13 -17.51
N ALA A 140 -9.68 3.91 -17.91
CA ALA A 140 -8.30 3.49 -18.07
C ALA A 140 -7.56 4.30 -19.13
N LEU A 141 -8.17 4.52 -20.30
CA LEU A 141 -7.58 5.33 -21.37
C LEU A 141 -7.47 6.81 -20.97
N ALA A 142 -8.49 7.35 -20.29
CA ALA A 142 -8.44 8.71 -19.75
C ALA A 142 -7.28 8.89 -18.76
N LEU A 143 -7.08 7.94 -17.84
CA LEU A 143 -5.97 7.94 -16.88
C LEU A 143 -4.59 7.85 -17.57
N VAL A 144 -4.49 7.12 -18.68
CA VAL A 144 -3.27 7.12 -19.50
C VAL A 144 -3.01 8.51 -20.08
N ARG A 145 -4.05 9.15 -20.63
CA ARG A 145 -3.97 10.48 -21.27
C ARG A 145 -3.69 11.62 -20.29
N GLU A 146 -3.95 11.43 -18.99
CA GLU A 146 -3.56 12.39 -17.95
C GLU A 146 -2.06 12.70 -17.95
N THR A 147 -1.23 11.72 -18.31
CA THR A 147 0.24 11.87 -18.32
C THR A 147 0.84 11.80 -19.72
N LEU A 148 0.22 11.06 -20.64
CA LEU A 148 0.78 10.82 -21.97
C LEU A 148 0.07 11.64 -23.04
N PRO A 149 0.77 12.57 -23.74
CA PRO A 149 0.21 13.23 -24.91
C PRO A 149 -0.03 12.23 -26.05
N PHE A 150 0.83 11.20 -26.19
CA PHE A 150 0.85 10.25 -27.31
C PHE A 150 0.90 8.78 -26.83
N PRO A 151 -0.17 8.28 -26.20
CA PRO A 151 -0.24 6.91 -25.70
C PRO A 151 -0.25 5.89 -26.81
N GLY A 152 -0.75 6.22 -28.00
CA GLY A 152 -0.71 5.35 -29.18
C GLY A 152 0.70 5.14 -29.67
N ILE A 153 1.46 6.21 -29.93
CA ILE A 153 2.88 6.11 -30.31
C ILE A 153 3.64 5.27 -29.27
N LEU A 154 3.49 5.59 -27.98
CA LEU A 154 4.15 4.82 -26.92
C LEU A 154 3.60 3.40 -26.75
N ALA A 155 2.45 3.05 -27.30
CA ALA A 155 1.95 1.68 -27.28
C ALA A 155 2.69 0.77 -28.28
N TYR A 156 3.26 1.35 -29.34
CA TYR A 156 3.99 0.62 -30.37
C TYR A 156 5.53 0.66 -30.19
N VAL A 157 6.09 1.77 -29.70
CA VAL A 157 7.55 1.99 -29.74
C VAL A 157 8.20 2.33 -28.38
N CYS A 158 7.48 2.18 -27.27
CA CYS A 158 8.06 2.39 -25.93
C CYS A 158 9.07 1.30 -25.54
N ALA A 159 10.12 1.67 -24.81
CA ALA A 159 11.12 0.75 -24.25
C ALA A 159 10.66 0.05 -22.95
N HIS A 160 9.38 0.18 -22.57
CA HIS A 160 8.69 -0.53 -21.47
C HIS A 160 9.52 -0.75 -20.17
N PRO A 161 10.16 0.29 -19.59
CA PRO A 161 10.90 0.15 -18.33
C PRO A 161 10.01 -0.27 -17.15
N CYS A 162 8.70 -0.04 -17.28
CA CYS A 162 7.68 -0.47 -16.34
C CYS A 162 7.55 -1.99 -16.23
N GLU A 163 7.70 -2.73 -17.33
CA GLU A 163 7.63 -4.19 -17.35
C GLU A 163 8.94 -4.81 -16.84
N ARG A 164 10.08 -4.22 -17.23
CA ARG A 164 11.41 -4.64 -16.76
C ARG A 164 11.53 -4.58 -15.25
N GLU A 165 10.85 -3.67 -14.57
CA GLU A 165 10.94 -3.57 -13.10
C GLU A 165 9.67 -4.10 -12.40
N CYS A 166 8.76 -4.74 -13.15
CA CYS A 166 7.52 -5.27 -12.61
C CYS A 166 7.78 -6.37 -11.57
N LYS A 167 7.25 -6.20 -10.35
CA LYS A 167 7.43 -7.17 -9.26
C LYS A 167 6.78 -8.53 -9.52
N ARG A 168 5.78 -8.61 -10.42
CA ARG A 168 5.09 -9.86 -10.78
C ARG A 168 6.05 -10.94 -11.34
N ILE A 169 7.23 -10.53 -11.84
CA ILE A 169 8.32 -11.43 -12.24
C ILE A 169 8.73 -12.42 -11.13
N GLU A 170 8.53 -12.07 -9.85
CA GLU A 170 8.80 -12.96 -8.71
C GLU A 170 7.86 -14.18 -8.69
N VAL A 171 6.66 -14.02 -9.24
CA VAL A 171 5.62 -15.06 -9.31
C VAL A 171 5.70 -15.83 -10.63
N ASP A 172 5.62 -15.11 -11.76
CA ASP A 172 5.66 -15.70 -13.10
C ASP A 172 6.36 -14.77 -14.10
N ARG A 173 5.63 -14.00 -14.91
CA ARG A 173 6.12 -13.04 -15.89
C ARG A 173 5.59 -11.63 -15.57
N PRO A 174 6.19 -10.55 -16.09
CA PRO A 174 5.64 -9.21 -15.93
C PRO A 174 4.20 -9.12 -16.44
N VAL A 175 3.42 -8.19 -15.87
CA VAL A 175 2.17 -7.75 -16.51
C VAL A 175 2.54 -7.07 -17.83
N SER A 176 1.81 -7.36 -18.91
CA SER A 176 2.07 -6.85 -20.25
C SER A 176 1.55 -5.43 -20.41
N ILE A 177 2.05 -4.51 -19.57
CA ILE A 177 1.64 -3.11 -19.43
C ILE A 177 1.60 -2.38 -20.78
N CYS A 178 2.58 -2.59 -21.66
CA CYS A 178 2.65 -1.98 -22.98
C CYS A 178 1.56 -2.52 -23.91
N ASN A 179 1.32 -3.83 -23.91
CA ASN A 179 0.24 -4.44 -24.70
C ASN A 179 -1.14 -4.07 -24.16
N LEU A 180 -1.31 -3.92 -22.85
CA LEU A 180 -2.53 -3.42 -22.23
C LEU A 180 -2.81 -1.97 -22.63
N LYS A 181 -1.77 -1.13 -22.67
CA LYS A 181 -1.91 0.24 -23.20
C LYS A 181 -2.23 0.24 -24.69
N ARG A 182 -1.62 -0.65 -25.48
CA ARG A 182 -1.95 -0.82 -26.91
C ARG A 182 -3.40 -1.23 -27.09
N PHE A 183 -3.86 -2.21 -26.32
CA PHE A 183 -5.24 -2.65 -26.32
C PHE A 183 -6.21 -1.48 -26.09
N LEU A 184 -5.93 -0.61 -25.10
CA LEU A 184 -6.75 0.58 -24.87
C LEU A 184 -6.80 1.49 -26.11
N VAL A 185 -5.65 1.76 -26.75
CA VAL A 185 -5.60 2.67 -27.90
C VAL A 185 -6.27 2.07 -29.15
N ASP A 186 -6.11 0.77 -29.37
CA ASP A 186 -6.60 0.08 -30.57
C ASP A 186 -8.11 -0.18 -30.50
N HIS A 187 -8.66 -0.41 -29.30
CA HIS A 187 -10.05 -0.90 -29.14
C HIS A 187 -11.00 0.03 -28.38
N VAL A 188 -10.50 1.07 -27.70
CA VAL A 188 -11.34 1.95 -26.90
C VAL A 188 -11.53 3.27 -27.62
N GLU A 189 -12.79 3.62 -27.87
CA GLU A 189 -13.13 4.97 -28.31
C GLU A 189 -12.69 5.97 -27.25
N GLU A 190 -11.87 6.91 -27.69
CA GLU A 190 -11.41 7.98 -26.84
C GLU A 190 -12.59 8.92 -26.52
N ALA A 191 -12.90 9.06 -25.23
CA ALA A 191 -13.88 10.03 -24.79
C ALA A 191 -13.44 11.45 -25.21
N GLU A 192 -14.38 12.36 -25.40
CA GLU A 192 -14.05 13.78 -25.56
C GLU A 192 -13.31 14.28 -24.32
N VAL A 193 -11.98 14.30 -24.40
CA VAL A 193 -11.14 14.86 -23.35
C VAL A 193 -11.26 16.37 -23.47
N ASN A 194 -11.57 17.05 -22.36
CA ASN A 194 -11.44 18.50 -22.32
C ASN A 194 -9.95 18.85 -22.41
N LEU A 195 -9.51 19.18 -23.62
CA LEU A 195 -8.14 19.56 -23.95
C LEU A 195 -7.88 21.05 -23.73
N THR A 196 -8.92 21.81 -23.36
CA THR A 196 -8.81 23.23 -23.04
C THR A 196 -8.31 23.41 -21.60
N PRO A 197 -7.34 24.31 -21.37
CA PRO A 197 -6.92 24.62 -20.00
C PRO A 197 -8.08 25.21 -19.19
N SER A 198 -8.03 25.01 -17.87
CA SER A 198 -9.03 25.60 -16.96
C SER A 198 -8.94 27.12 -16.88
N GLU A 199 -7.74 27.67 -17.10
CA GLU A 199 -7.44 29.10 -17.09
C GLU A 199 -6.41 29.41 -18.20
N GLU A 200 -6.63 30.47 -18.97
CA GLU A 200 -5.65 30.96 -19.95
C GLU A 200 -4.74 32.02 -19.29
N LYS A 201 -3.45 31.95 -19.60
CA LYS A 201 -2.40 32.87 -19.12
C LYS A 201 -1.96 33.77 -20.26
N LEU A 202 -1.66 35.04 -19.96
CA LEU A 202 -1.21 36.01 -20.97
C LEU A 202 0.19 35.71 -21.52
N GLN A 203 1.00 34.97 -20.77
CA GLN A 203 2.39 34.70 -21.12
C GLN A 203 2.50 33.74 -22.31
N LYS A 204 3.51 33.99 -23.14
CA LYS A 204 3.77 33.29 -24.40
C LYS A 204 5.05 32.47 -24.30
N VAL A 205 5.00 31.23 -24.75
CA VAL A 205 6.16 30.34 -24.77
C VAL A 205 6.40 29.87 -26.20
N THR A 206 7.64 30.01 -26.66
CA THR A 206 8.07 29.49 -27.96
C THR A 206 8.75 28.13 -27.79
N ILE A 207 8.44 27.19 -28.68
CA ILE A 207 9.08 25.89 -28.78
C ILE A 207 9.75 25.77 -30.16
N VAL A 208 11.01 25.36 -30.18
CA VAL A 208 11.79 25.15 -31.41
C VAL A 208 12.07 23.66 -31.58
N GLY A 209 11.36 23.03 -32.52
CA GLY A 209 11.45 21.59 -32.84
C GLY A 209 10.19 20.83 -32.44
N GLY A 210 9.52 20.22 -33.42
CA GLY A 210 8.29 19.44 -33.29
C GLY A 210 8.51 17.95 -33.03
N GLY A 211 9.60 17.57 -32.38
CA GLY A 211 9.88 16.18 -31.97
C GLY A 211 9.21 15.79 -30.64
N PRO A 212 9.39 14.54 -30.15
CA PRO A 212 8.75 14.04 -28.92
C PRO A 212 8.93 14.95 -27.69
N SER A 213 10.13 15.51 -27.51
CA SER A 213 10.45 16.44 -26.42
C SER A 213 9.66 17.75 -26.53
N GLY A 214 9.74 18.43 -27.68
CA GLY A 214 9.07 19.71 -27.90
C GLY A 214 7.55 19.59 -27.86
N LEU A 215 7.00 18.53 -28.44
CA LEU A 215 5.57 18.25 -28.41
C LEU A 215 5.05 17.92 -27.00
N THR A 216 5.83 17.23 -26.17
CA THR A 216 5.47 16.99 -24.76
C THR A 216 5.51 18.28 -23.95
N ALA A 217 6.51 19.14 -24.19
CA ALA A 217 6.57 20.46 -23.58
C ALA A 217 5.35 21.32 -23.98
N ALA A 218 4.97 21.29 -25.26
CA ALA A 218 3.79 21.99 -25.77
C ALA A 218 2.51 21.53 -25.07
N PHE A 219 2.32 20.21 -24.95
CA PHE A 219 1.20 19.61 -24.26
C PHE A 219 1.11 20.07 -22.79
N ASP A 220 2.20 19.94 -22.04
CA ASP A 220 2.20 20.28 -20.61
C ASP A 220 2.01 21.80 -20.39
N LEU A 221 2.65 22.66 -21.21
CA LEU A 221 2.50 24.12 -21.12
C LEU A 221 1.10 24.59 -21.48
N ARG A 222 0.46 24.01 -22.50
CA ARG A 222 -0.94 24.32 -22.83
C ARG A 222 -1.88 23.94 -21.70
N ARG A 223 -1.68 22.79 -21.05
CA ARG A 223 -2.50 22.41 -19.87
C ARG A 223 -2.30 23.35 -18.68
N MET A 224 -1.14 23.99 -18.57
CA MET A 224 -0.85 25.02 -17.58
C MET A 224 -1.40 26.41 -17.98
N GLY A 225 -2.07 26.53 -19.13
CA GLY A 225 -2.73 27.76 -19.59
C GLY A 225 -1.88 28.68 -20.47
N TYR A 226 -0.64 28.31 -20.82
CA TYR A 226 0.21 29.21 -21.61
C TYR A 226 -0.21 29.25 -23.08
N HIS A 227 0.03 30.38 -23.74
CA HIS A 227 0.00 30.46 -25.20
C HIS A 227 1.31 29.89 -25.75
N VAL A 228 1.21 28.87 -26.62
CA VAL A 228 2.37 28.15 -27.14
C VAL A 228 2.44 28.28 -28.66
N THR A 229 3.58 28.76 -29.15
CA THR A 229 3.92 28.74 -30.59
C THR A 229 5.06 27.77 -30.82
N LEU A 230 4.86 26.79 -31.71
CA LEU A 230 5.82 25.74 -32.04
C LEU A 230 6.31 25.90 -33.48
N PHE A 231 7.62 26.04 -33.63
CA PHE A 231 8.30 26.11 -34.93
C PHE A 231 8.94 24.77 -35.28
N GLU A 232 8.68 24.28 -36.48
CA GLU A 232 9.25 23.06 -37.04
C GLU A 232 9.83 23.37 -38.42
N SER A 233 11.06 22.92 -38.68
CA SER A 233 11.75 23.22 -39.94
C SER A 233 11.26 22.36 -41.10
N LYS A 234 10.63 21.22 -40.80
CA LYS A 234 10.00 20.34 -41.79
C LYS A 234 8.53 20.69 -42.06
N ASP A 235 7.97 20.03 -43.06
CA ASP A 235 6.57 20.13 -43.46
C ASP A 235 5.61 19.31 -42.58
N GLN A 236 6.13 18.57 -41.59
CA GLN A 236 5.35 17.73 -40.67
C GLN A 236 5.96 17.71 -39.27
N LEU A 237 5.09 17.60 -38.26
CA LEU A 237 5.48 17.35 -36.88
C LEU A 237 5.92 15.89 -36.67
N GLY A 238 6.55 15.63 -35.52
CA GLY A 238 6.86 14.29 -35.00
C GLY A 238 8.32 13.90 -35.12
N GLY A 239 9.10 14.54 -35.97
CA GLY A 239 10.53 14.24 -36.14
C GLY A 239 10.78 12.76 -36.47
N LEU A 240 11.52 12.05 -35.63
CA LEU A 240 11.75 10.61 -35.79
C LEU A 240 10.47 9.76 -35.69
N LEU A 241 9.41 10.24 -35.04
CA LEU A 241 8.14 9.52 -34.95
C LEU A 241 7.48 9.39 -36.33
N THR A 242 7.67 10.39 -37.19
CA THR A 242 7.05 10.46 -38.53
C THR A 242 7.98 9.91 -39.61
N HIS A 243 9.29 10.15 -39.49
CA HIS A 243 10.26 9.79 -40.54
C HIS A 243 11.22 8.66 -40.17
N GLY A 244 11.27 8.25 -38.90
CA GLY A 244 12.28 7.31 -38.38
C GLY A 244 11.79 5.88 -38.19
N PHE A 245 10.47 5.64 -38.14
CA PHE A 245 9.91 4.30 -37.93
C PHE A 245 9.19 3.80 -39.19
N PRO A 246 9.41 2.53 -39.59
CA PRO A 246 8.65 1.92 -40.67
C PRO A 246 7.21 1.64 -40.23
N SER A 247 6.27 1.67 -41.19
CA SER A 247 4.83 1.52 -40.94
C SER A 247 4.43 0.20 -40.29
N TYR A 248 5.18 -0.89 -40.54
CA TYR A 248 4.99 -2.20 -39.90
C TYR A 248 5.37 -2.22 -38.41
N ARG A 249 5.96 -1.14 -37.89
CA ARG A 249 6.35 -0.97 -36.48
C ARG A 249 5.59 0.17 -35.80
N LEU A 250 5.36 1.27 -36.50
CA LEU A 250 4.58 2.40 -36.03
C LEU A 250 3.67 2.87 -37.17
N PRO A 251 2.36 2.54 -37.16
CA PRO A 251 1.47 2.92 -38.25
C PRO A 251 1.32 4.45 -38.35
N GLY A 252 1.38 4.99 -39.57
CA GLY A 252 1.27 6.44 -39.81
C GLY A 252 -0.04 7.05 -39.29
N GLU A 253 -1.14 6.31 -39.36
CA GLU A 253 -2.43 6.75 -38.80
C GLU A 253 -2.40 6.90 -37.28
N VAL A 254 -1.64 6.05 -36.57
CA VAL A 254 -1.47 6.17 -35.11
C VAL A 254 -0.69 7.43 -34.78
N VAL A 255 0.38 7.71 -35.54
CA VAL A 255 1.17 8.95 -35.39
C VAL A 255 0.28 10.17 -35.63
N LYS A 256 -0.47 10.19 -36.74
CA LYS A 256 -1.37 11.30 -37.10
C LYS A 256 -2.44 11.53 -36.03
N LYS A 257 -3.09 10.46 -35.54
CA LYS A 257 -4.10 10.53 -34.48
C LYS A 257 -3.53 11.17 -33.22
N ASP A 258 -2.39 10.69 -32.75
CA ASP A 258 -1.76 11.20 -31.53
C ASP A 258 -1.27 12.65 -31.69
N LEU A 259 -0.64 12.99 -32.82
CA LEU A 259 -0.16 14.35 -33.06
C LEU A 259 -1.30 15.37 -33.20
N SER A 260 -2.47 14.96 -33.70
CA SER A 260 -3.64 15.84 -33.83
C SER A 260 -4.11 16.43 -32.49
N VAL A 261 -3.75 15.80 -31.36
CA VAL A 261 -4.06 16.31 -30.02
C VAL A 261 -3.42 17.67 -29.78
N ILE A 262 -2.19 17.89 -30.27
CA ILE A 262 -1.45 19.16 -30.07
C ILE A 262 -2.16 20.31 -30.79
N GLU A 263 -2.63 20.08 -32.01
CA GLU A 263 -3.43 21.05 -32.77
C GLU A 263 -4.75 21.36 -32.04
N LYS A 264 -5.45 20.31 -31.58
CA LYS A 264 -6.74 20.44 -30.85
C LYS A 264 -6.61 21.20 -29.53
N MET A 265 -5.43 21.24 -28.93
CA MET A 265 -5.15 22.03 -27.72
C MET A 265 -4.96 23.52 -28.02
N GLY A 266 -4.94 23.94 -29.28
CA GLY A 266 -4.73 25.33 -29.68
C GLY A 266 -3.27 25.76 -29.62
N VAL A 267 -2.32 24.84 -29.82
CA VAL A 267 -0.92 25.22 -30.08
C VAL A 267 -0.82 25.83 -31.46
N GLU A 268 -0.20 27.00 -31.57
CA GLU A 268 0.08 27.62 -32.86
C GLU A 268 1.28 26.92 -33.50
N ILE A 269 1.05 26.18 -34.59
CA ILE A 269 2.08 25.40 -35.27
C ILE A 269 2.54 26.12 -36.53
N ARG A 270 3.85 26.30 -36.66
CA ARG A 270 4.53 26.96 -37.79
C ARG A 270 5.51 25.98 -38.42
N LEU A 271 5.04 25.26 -39.45
CA LEU A 271 5.82 24.31 -40.25
C LEU A 271 6.70 25.04 -41.26
N ASN A 272 7.68 24.33 -41.84
CA ASN A 272 8.63 24.88 -42.82
C ASN A 272 9.31 26.17 -42.35
N THR A 273 9.55 26.31 -41.04
CA THR A 273 10.13 27.50 -40.44
C THR A 273 11.43 27.15 -39.72
N GLU A 274 12.56 27.57 -40.29
CA GLU A 274 13.89 27.31 -39.74
C GLU A 274 14.37 28.50 -38.89
N VAL A 275 14.43 28.30 -37.57
CA VAL A 275 14.99 29.29 -36.65
C VAL A 275 16.47 29.51 -36.97
N GLY A 276 16.87 30.77 -37.11
CA GLY A 276 18.19 31.21 -37.55
C GLY A 276 18.26 31.61 -39.04
N LYS A 277 17.29 31.18 -39.85
CA LYS A 277 17.15 31.57 -41.25
C LYS A 277 15.91 32.43 -41.46
N ASP A 278 14.75 31.95 -41.03
CA ASP A 278 13.46 32.61 -41.22
C ASP A 278 13.06 33.48 -40.01
N LEU A 279 13.61 33.17 -38.83
CA LEU A 279 13.40 33.91 -37.58
C LEU A 279 14.71 34.06 -36.80
N SER A 280 14.99 35.27 -36.34
CA SER A 280 16.15 35.55 -35.50
C SER A 280 15.90 35.24 -34.02
N PHE A 281 16.98 35.02 -33.27
CA PHE A 281 16.89 34.81 -31.82
C PHE A 281 16.31 36.05 -31.11
N GLU A 282 16.67 37.24 -31.57
CA GLU A 282 16.22 38.51 -31.01
C GLU A 282 14.71 38.72 -31.16
N GLU A 283 14.13 38.26 -32.28
CA GLU A 283 12.68 38.28 -32.49
C GLU A 283 11.97 37.32 -31.53
N LEU A 284 12.47 36.09 -31.39
CA LEU A 284 11.90 35.09 -30.47
C LEU A 284 11.94 35.59 -29.01
N GLN A 285 13.04 36.21 -28.60
CA GLN A 285 13.20 36.74 -27.25
C GLN A 285 12.28 37.94 -26.96
N LYS A 286 11.95 38.77 -27.96
CA LYS A 286 11.01 39.89 -27.80
C LYS A 286 9.56 39.46 -27.72
N THR A 287 9.23 38.32 -28.32
CA THR A 287 7.84 37.85 -28.53
C THR A 287 7.41 36.76 -27.56
N SER A 288 8.35 36.21 -26.79
CA SER A 288 8.12 35.09 -25.87
C SER A 288 8.70 35.39 -24.50
N ASP A 289 7.99 34.99 -23.45
CA ASP A 289 8.45 35.04 -22.06
C ASP A 289 9.48 33.93 -21.75
N ALA A 290 9.41 32.81 -22.50
CA ALA A 290 10.38 31.72 -22.41
C ALA A 290 10.52 30.98 -23.75
N ILE A 291 11.66 30.32 -23.96
CA ILE A 291 11.96 29.52 -25.15
C ILE A 291 12.38 28.10 -24.74
N PHE A 292 11.81 27.08 -25.39
CA PHE A 292 12.23 25.68 -25.24
C PHE A 292 12.85 25.15 -26.53
N LEU A 293 14.10 24.67 -26.46
CA LEU A 293 14.84 24.11 -27.59
C LEU A 293 14.76 22.57 -27.59
N ALA A 294 14.21 22.00 -28.66
CA ALA A 294 14.02 20.56 -28.87
C ALA A 294 14.48 20.10 -30.26
N VAL A 295 15.67 20.56 -30.68
CA VAL A 295 16.18 20.49 -32.07
C VAL A 295 16.78 19.14 -32.50
N GLY A 296 16.67 18.09 -31.70
CA GLY A 296 17.31 16.80 -31.95
C GLY A 296 18.85 16.84 -31.90
N SER A 297 19.50 15.68 -32.03
CA SER A 297 20.95 15.55 -31.90
C SER A 297 21.73 16.27 -33.01
N THR A 298 21.22 16.27 -34.24
CA THR A 298 21.85 16.93 -35.39
C THR A 298 21.68 18.45 -35.36
N GLY A 299 20.61 18.97 -34.75
CA GLY A 299 20.33 20.41 -34.67
C GLY A 299 21.11 21.14 -33.58
N ALA A 300 21.65 20.45 -32.58
CA ALA A 300 22.35 21.06 -31.45
C ALA A 300 23.53 21.96 -31.86
N GLY A 301 24.26 21.57 -32.91
CA GLY A 301 25.38 22.34 -33.43
C GLY A 301 24.97 23.64 -34.11
N LEU A 302 23.91 23.60 -34.92
CA LEU A 302 23.38 24.76 -35.64
C LEU A 302 22.75 25.76 -34.68
N ILE A 303 21.87 25.29 -33.78
CA ILE A 303 21.15 26.16 -32.85
C ILE A 303 22.10 26.93 -31.91
N SER A 304 23.23 26.32 -31.53
CA SER A 304 24.24 26.97 -30.68
C SER A 304 25.00 28.10 -31.38
N LYS A 305 25.03 28.11 -32.72
CA LYS A 305 25.60 29.23 -33.49
C LYS A 305 24.61 30.39 -33.62
N ILE A 306 23.32 30.08 -33.69
CA ILE A 306 22.23 31.05 -33.79
C ILE A 306 22.01 31.74 -32.43
N PHE A 307 21.91 30.95 -31.35
CA PHE A 307 21.73 31.43 -29.99
C PHE A 307 23.09 31.75 -29.37
N LYS A 308 23.61 32.95 -29.65
CA LYS A 308 24.92 33.39 -29.14
C LYS A 308 24.97 33.30 -27.61
N GLY A 309 25.97 32.59 -27.10
CA GLY A 309 26.14 32.35 -25.65
C GLY A 309 25.57 31.01 -25.15
N LEU A 310 24.91 30.23 -26.01
CA LEU A 310 24.51 28.86 -25.70
C LEU A 310 25.74 27.95 -25.57
N ARG A 311 25.96 27.35 -24.40
CA ARG A 311 27.08 26.44 -24.14
C ARG A 311 26.76 25.03 -24.63
N ARG A 312 27.81 24.32 -25.09
CA ARG A 312 27.74 22.90 -25.45
C ARG A 312 28.63 22.08 -24.52
N ASN A 313 28.22 20.84 -24.26
CA ASN A 313 29.02 19.89 -23.49
C ASN A 313 30.12 19.24 -24.35
N ARG A 314 30.95 18.39 -23.75
CA ARG A 314 32.06 17.69 -24.44
C ARG A 314 31.61 16.80 -25.62
N ARG A 315 30.33 16.41 -25.66
CA ARG A 315 29.73 15.61 -26.74
C ARG A 315 29.14 16.48 -27.86
N GLY A 316 29.30 17.80 -27.79
CA GLY A 316 28.74 18.74 -28.77
C GLY A 316 27.23 18.95 -28.65
N MET A 317 26.59 18.46 -27.58
CA MET A 317 25.17 18.66 -27.29
C MET A 317 24.96 19.94 -26.45
N ILE A 318 23.75 20.47 -26.43
CA ILE A 318 23.39 21.66 -25.63
C ILE A 318 23.60 21.35 -24.14
N GLN A 319 24.35 22.21 -23.45
CA GLN A 319 24.57 22.09 -22.02
C GLN A 319 23.38 22.70 -21.27
N VAL A 320 22.78 21.91 -20.38
CA VAL A 320 21.71 22.35 -19.48
C VAL A 320 22.01 21.97 -18.04
N ASN A 321 21.30 22.61 -17.11
CA ASN A 321 21.18 22.10 -15.76
C ASN A 321 20.40 20.76 -15.77
N PRO A 322 20.90 19.68 -15.15
CA PRO A 322 20.27 18.35 -15.24
C PRO A 322 18.92 18.24 -14.49
N VAL A 323 18.63 19.17 -13.58
CA VAL A 323 17.35 19.24 -12.86
C VAL A 323 16.41 20.20 -13.56
N THR A 324 16.87 21.42 -13.84
CA THR A 324 15.99 22.50 -14.32
C THR A 324 15.92 22.57 -15.84
N HIS A 325 16.76 21.87 -16.60
CA HIS A 325 16.83 21.98 -18.06
C HIS A 325 17.10 23.41 -18.58
N GLU A 326 17.50 24.32 -17.70
CA GLU A 326 17.88 25.69 -18.04
C GLU A 326 19.25 25.67 -18.73
N THR A 327 19.35 26.44 -19.81
CA THR A 327 20.61 26.57 -20.57
C THR A 327 21.51 27.65 -19.94
N SER A 328 22.59 28.02 -20.61
CA SER A 328 23.39 29.19 -20.23
C SER A 328 22.72 30.54 -20.52
N LEU A 329 21.58 30.54 -21.22
CA LEU A 329 20.82 31.74 -21.55
C LEU A 329 19.57 31.82 -20.66
N LYS A 330 19.38 32.97 -20.01
CA LYS A 330 18.24 33.21 -19.12
C LYS A 330 16.92 33.12 -19.91
N GLY A 331 15.95 32.39 -19.37
CA GLY A 331 14.64 32.18 -20.02
C GLY A 331 14.66 31.19 -21.19
N VAL A 332 15.81 30.54 -21.44
CA VAL A 332 15.95 29.52 -22.50
C VAL A 332 16.25 28.17 -21.86
N PHE A 333 15.42 27.19 -22.20
CA PHE A 333 15.46 25.81 -21.71
C PHE A 333 15.67 24.86 -22.89
N ALA A 334 16.20 23.66 -22.64
CA ALA A 334 16.38 22.68 -23.71
C ALA A 334 16.17 21.24 -23.23
N GLY A 335 15.76 20.36 -24.13
CA GLY A 335 15.57 18.94 -23.84
C GLY A 335 15.53 18.05 -25.06
N GLY A 336 15.54 16.74 -24.82
CA GLY A 336 15.56 15.70 -25.83
C GLY A 336 16.97 15.42 -26.35
N ASP A 337 17.06 14.79 -27.52
CA ASP A 337 18.32 14.29 -28.04
C ASP A 337 19.38 15.38 -28.32
N GLY A 338 18.96 16.64 -28.48
CA GLY A 338 19.88 17.78 -28.60
C GLY A 338 20.64 18.12 -27.31
N VAL A 339 20.25 17.55 -26.17
CA VAL A 339 20.88 17.73 -24.85
C VAL A 339 21.65 16.48 -24.45
N THR A 340 21.00 15.32 -24.51
CA THR A 340 21.57 14.05 -24.00
C THR A 340 22.27 13.21 -25.08
N GLY A 341 22.04 13.50 -26.36
CA GLY A 341 22.29 12.57 -27.46
C GLY A 341 21.14 11.56 -27.62
N PRO A 342 21.27 10.60 -28.56
CA PRO A 342 20.22 9.63 -28.86
C PRO A 342 19.75 8.87 -27.60
N GLY A 343 18.46 8.92 -27.32
CA GLY A 343 17.84 8.22 -26.19
C GLY A 343 16.55 7.50 -26.59
N THR A 344 15.84 6.95 -25.61
CA THR A 344 14.50 6.40 -25.87
C THR A 344 13.47 7.52 -26.01
N ILE A 345 12.39 7.27 -26.75
CA ILE A 345 11.31 8.26 -26.95
C ILE A 345 10.77 8.76 -25.61
N VAL A 346 10.53 7.84 -24.67
CA VAL A 346 9.98 8.16 -23.34
C VAL A 346 10.92 9.03 -22.50
N GLU A 347 12.24 8.86 -22.64
CA GLU A 347 13.22 9.75 -21.99
C GLU A 347 13.21 11.14 -22.64
N SER A 348 13.14 11.21 -23.96
CA SER A 348 13.03 12.47 -24.69
C SER A 348 11.77 13.25 -24.29
N MET A 349 10.63 12.56 -24.17
CA MET A 349 9.38 13.17 -23.67
C MET A 349 9.51 13.65 -22.22
N ALA A 350 10.16 12.87 -21.35
CA ALA A 350 10.38 13.26 -19.95
C ALA A 350 11.19 14.56 -19.84
N GLN A 351 12.18 14.77 -20.70
CA GLN A 351 12.93 16.04 -20.74
C GLN A 351 12.05 17.22 -21.18
N GLY A 352 11.14 17.00 -22.13
CA GLY A 352 10.12 18.00 -22.52
C GLY A 352 9.28 18.45 -21.34
N ARG A 353 8.74 17.48 -20.58
CA ARG A 353 7.98 17.73 -19.35
C ARG A 353 8.78 18.49 -18.29
N LYS A 354 10.04 18.07 -18.05
CA LYS A 354 10.93 18.78 -17.12
C LYS A 354 11.15 20.22 -17.53
N GLY A 355 11.35 20.47 -18.83
CA GLY A 355 11.47 21.82 -19.39
C GLY A 355 10.20 22.66 -19.18
N ALA A 356 9.02 22.11 -19.46
CA ALA A 356 7.74 22.78 -19.24
C ALA A 356 7.54 23.20 -17.78
N ILE A 357 7.81 22.31 -16.82
CA ILE A 357 7.74 22.62 -15.38
C ILE A 357 8.70 23.76 -15.02
N SER A 358 9.93 23.75 -15.55
CA SER A 358 10.89 24.83 -15.32
C SER A 358 10.43 26.17 -15.89
N ILE A 359 9.81 26.15 -17.07
CA ILE A 359 9.28 27.35 -17.72
C ILE A 359 8.16 27.96 -16.86
N ASP A 360 7.19 27.15 -16.40
CA ASP A 360 6.13 27.63 -15.50
C ASP A 360 6.70 28.28 -14.24
N ARG A 361 7.63 27.59 -13.55
CA ARG A 361 8.28 28.11 -12.35
C ARG A 361 9.09 29.38 -12.61
N SER A 362 9.82 29.43 -13.73
CA SER A 362 10.62 30.60 -14.13
C SER A 362 9.74 31.83 -14.33
N ILE A 363 8.64 31.67 -15.06
CA ILE A 363 7.67 32.75 -15.32
C ILE A 363 7.02 33.23 -14.01
N ARG A 364 6.76 32.30 -13.07
CA ARG A 364 6.17 32.60 -11.76
C ARG A 364 7.16 33.11 -10.72
N GLY A 365 8.46 33.17 -11.04
CA GLY A 365 9.51 33.56 -10.09
C GLY A 365 9.73 32.56 -8.95
N GLU A 366 9.39 31.29 -9.17
CA GLU A 366 9.57 30.21 -8.19
C GLU A 366 10.95 29.54 -8.30
N ASP A 367 11.37 28.87 -7.22
CA ASP A 367 12.60 28.07 -7.22
C ASP A 367 12.49 26.90 -8.23
N LEU A 368 13.35 26.93 -9.25
CA LEU A 368 13.38 25.93 -10.31
C LEU A 368 13.79 24.52 -9.85
N ARG A 369 14.46 24.38 -8.69
CA ARG A 369 15.03 23.11 -8.20
C ARG A 369 14.19 22.43 -7.13
N ARG A 370 13.49 23.20 -6.30
CA ARG A 370 12.80 22.69 -5.09
C ARG A 370 11.86 21.52 -5.39
N GLY A 371 12.14 20.35 -4.79
CA GLY A 371 11.23 19.19 -4.80
C GLY A 371 11.13 18.47 -6.16
N ARG A 372 12.19 18.49 -6.96
CA ARG A 372 12.23 17.92 -8.33
C ARG A 372 13.19 16.74 -8.46
N GLU A 373 13.78 16.30 -7.37
CA GLU A 373 14.75 15.20 -7.31
C GLU A 373 14.13 13.88 -7.80
N SER A 374 12.81 13.73 -7.64
CA SER A 374 12.06 12.55 -8.05
C SER A 374 11.60 12.56 -9.51
N GLU A 375 11.85 13.60 -10.30
CA GLU A 375 11.41 13.66 -11.70
C GLU A 375 12.27 12.78 -12.62
N GLY A 376 11.63 12.03 -13.53
CA GLY A 376 12.30 11.14 -14.45
C GLY A 376 12.42 9.73 -13.88
N ARG A 377 13.25 8.87 -14.47
CA ARG A 377 13.34 7.48 -14.02
C ARG A 377 13.87 7.38 -12.59
N GLN A 378 13.11 6.70 -11.72
CA GLN A 378 13.47 6.44 -10.32
C GLN A 378 13.60 4.94 -10.03
N THR A 379 14.30 4.62 -8.94
CA THR A 379 14.29 3.28 -8.35
C THR A 379 13.10 3.17 -7.39
N SER A 380 12.29 2.12 -7.51
CA SER A 380 11.21 1.87 -6.55
C SER A 380 11.74 1.12 -5.32
N PRO A 381 11.25 1.44 -4.10
CA PRO A 381 11.51 0.63 -2.91
C PRO A 381 10.90 -0.77 -3.00
N MET A 382 10.04 -1.02 -4.00
CA MET A 382 9.36 -2.29 -4.24
C MET A 382 9.95 -3.09 -5.41
N LYS A 383 11.20 -2.79 -5.82
CA LYS A 383 11.90 -3.52 -6.86
C LYS A 383 12.00 -5.01 -6.51
N SER A 384 11.95 -5.86 -7.54
CA SER A 384 12.13 -7.32 -7.41
C SER A 384 13.52 -7.66 -6.87
N LEU A 385 13.60 -8.67 -6.00
CA LEU A 385 14.87 -9.18 -5.44
C LEU A 385 15.46 -10.37 -6.21
N LEU A 386 14.80 -10.84 -7.28
CA LEU A 386 15.35 -11.90 -8.14
C LEU A 386 16.67 -11.49 -8.82
N SER A 387 17.56 -12.47 -9.00
CA SER A 387 18.79 -12.35 -9.78
C SER A 387 18.49 -12.21 -11.28
N ASP A 388 19.35 -11.49 -12.02
CA ASP A 388 19.17 -11.25 -13.45
C ASP A 388 19.01 -12.54 -14.27
N THR A 389 19.76 -13.60 -13.96
CA THR A 389 19.62 -14.91 -14.64
C THR A 389 18.20 -15.48 -14.53
N LYS A 390 17.58 -15.42 -13.34
CA LYS A 390 16.20 -15.90 -13.13
C LYS A 390 15.17 -14.98 -13.77
N ARG A 391 15.52 -13.72 -14.00
CA ARG A 391 14.66 -12.77 -14.71
C ARG A 391 14.67 -13.08 -16.20
N ASP A 392 15.83 -13.31 -16.79
CA ASP A 392 15.97 -13.62 -18.22
C ASP A 392 15.15 -14.86 -18.64
N GLU A 393 15.03 -15.86 -17.76
CA GLU A 393 14.18 -17.04 -17.96
C GLU A 393 12.67 -16.72 -18.06
N ARG A 394 12.25 -15.61 -17.45
CA ARG A 394 10.83 -15.23 -17.26
C ARG A 394 10.43 -13.97 -18.04
N GLU A 395 11.41 -13.21 -18.51
CA GLU A 395 11.22 -12.02 -19.31
C GLU A 395 10.95 -12.42 -20.76
N VAL A 396 9.73 -12.14 -21.22
CA VAL A 396 9.45 -12.05 -22.65
C VAL A 396 9.73 -10.61 -23.05
N LEU A 397 11.00 -10.28 -23.32
CA LEU A 397 11.33 -8.97 -23.87
C LEU A 397 10.67 -8.84 -25.25
N PRO A 398 9.87 -7.79 -25.52
CA PRO A 398 9.42 -7.56 -26.87
C PRO A 398 10.65 -7.26 -27.73
N HIS A 399 10.95 -8.16 -28.67
CA HIS A 399 12.04 -7.96 -29.61
C HIS A 399 11.78 -6.65 -30.36
N MET A 400 12.70 -5.68 -30.24
CA MET A 400 12.56 -4.34 -30.84
C MET A 400 12.38 -4.34 -32.37
N VAL A 401 12.51 -5.50 -33.03
CA VAL A 401 12.55 -5.69 -34.48
C VAL A 401 11.38 -6.56 -35.00
N LYS A 402 10.53 -7.16 -34.12
CA LYS A 402 9.42 -8.00 -34.62
C LYS A 402 8.31 -7.15 -35.26
N PRO A 403 7.68 -7.63 -36.35
CA PRO A 403 6.49 -7.00 -36.93
C PRO A 403 5.35 -6.89 -35.93
N ILE A 404 4.49 -5.88 -36.10
CA ILE A 404 3.24 -5.75 -35.33
C ILE A 404 2.42 -7.06 -35.44
N GLY A 405 2.29 -7.78 -34.33
CA GLY A 405 1.35 -8.89 -34.20
C GLY A 405 -0.07 -8.41 -33.87
N PRO A 406 -1.06 -9.34 -33.87
CA PRO A 406 -2.38 -9.04 -33.34
C PRO A 406 -2.26 -8.52 -31.89
N GLY A 407 -3.06 -7.50 -31.56
CA GLY A 407 -3.18 -6.99 -30.19
C GLY A 407 -3.89 -8.00 -29.29
N LEU A 408 -4.03 -7.66 -28.00
CA LEU A 408 -4.82 -8.48 -27.07
C LEU A 408 -6.31 -8.38 -27.41
N THR A 409 -7.06 -9.46 -27.21
CA THR A 409 -8.53 -9.37 -27.12
C THR A 409 -8.95 -8.72 -25.79
N LEU A 410 -10.24 -8.40 -25.65
CA LEU A 410 -10.80 -7.90 -24.39
C LEU A 410 -10.57 -8.88 -23.23
N GLU A 411 -10.83 -10.17 -23.47
CA GLU A 411 -10.68 -11.23 -22.47
C GLU A 411 -9.22 -11.38 -22.06
N GLU A 412 -8.29 -11.40 -23.03
CA GLU A 412 -6.86 -11.48 -22.78
C GLU A 412 -6.34 -10.27 -22.00
N ALA A 413 -6.81 -9.06 -22.34
CA ALA A 413 -6.44 -7.84 -21.64
C ALA A 413 -6.93 -7.84 -20.19
N ILE A 414 -8.18 -8.25 -19.94
CA ILE A 414 -8.73 -8.33 -18.58
C ILE A 414 -7.96 -9.38 -17.76
N GLU A 415 -7.68 -10.55 -18.33
CA GLU A 415 -6.97 -11.63 -17.62
C GLU A 415 -5.52 -11.25 -17.32
N ASP A 416 -4.81 -10.62 -18.27
CA ASP A 416 -3.46 -10.13 -18.02
C ASP A 416 -3.45 -9.02 -16.96
N ALA A 417 -4.44 -8.12 -16.97
CA ALA A 417 -4.56 -7.06 -15.98
C ALA A 417 -4.86 -7.58 -14.57
N LYS A 418 -5.68 -8.64 -14.41
CA LYS A 418 -5.98 -9.29 -13.13
C LYS A 418 -4.74 -9.90 -12.45
N ARG A 419 -3.66 -10.14 -13.20
CA ARG A 419 -2.37 -10.62 -12.66
C ARG A 419 -1.60 -9.53 -11.90
N CYS A 420 -1.99 -8.26 -11.98
CA CYS A 420 -1.33 -7.19 -11.24
C CYS A 420 -1.32 -7.45 -9.72
N LEU A 421 -0.15 -7.36 -9.09
CA LEU A 421 0.02 -7.56 -7.64
C LEU A 421 -0.44 -6.36 -6.79
N ASN A 422 -0.78 -5.22 -7.41
CA ASN A 422 -1.12 -3.97 -6.72
C ASN A 422 -0.07 -3.59 -5.66
N CYS A 423 1.21 -3.58 -6.06
CA CYS A 423 2.35 -3.38 -5.16
C CYS A 423 2.24 -2.09 -4.33
N GLY A 424 1.74 -1.01 -4.95
CA GLY A 424 1.53 0.28 -4.29
C GLY A 424 0.36 0.32 -3.30
N GLY A 425 -0.41 -0.76 -3.14
CA GLY A 425 -1.72 -0.73 -2.51
C GLY A 425 -2.73 -0.04 -3.44
N CYS A 426 -3.22 1.14 -3.06
CA CYS A 426 -4.03 2.01 -3.91
C CYS A 426 -3.38 2.21 -5.29
N SER A 427 -4.18 2.10 -6.35
CA SER A 427 -3.75 2.30 -7.73
C SER A 427 -3.87 3.74 -8.22
N ASP A 428 -4.29 4.67 -7.36
CA ASP A 428 -4.51 6.09 -7.68
C ASP A 428 -5.36 6.29 -8.96
N CYS A 429 -6.36 5.42 -9.15
CA CYS A 429 -7.25 5.43 -10.30
C CYS A 429 -8.35 6.50 -10.26
N GLY A 430 -8.48 7.25 -9.15
CA GLY A 430 -9.48 8.32 -9.01
C GLY A 430 -10.92 7.88 -8.71
N GLU A 431 -11.27 6.61 -8.94
CA GLU A 431 -12.66 6.13 -8.83
C GLU A 431 -13.28 6.36 -7.45
N CYS A 432 -12.55 6.11 -6.36
CA CYS A 432 -13.10 6.36 -5.02
C CYS A 432 -13.39 7.84 -4.76
N ALA A 433 -12.60 8.76 -5.32
CA ALA A 433 -12.83 10.19 -5.19
C ALA A 433 -14.02 10.65 -6.04
N ARG A 434 -14.16 10.12 -7.27
CA ARG A 434 -15.27 10.45 -8.18
C ARG A 434 -16.65 10.17 -7.58
N TYR A 435 -16.77 9.09 -6.81
CA TYR A 435 -18.03 8.70 -6.17
C TYR A 435 -18.18 9.23 -4.74
N CYS A 436 -17.18 9.93 -4.20
CA CYS A 436 -17.26 10.48 -2.85
C CYS A 436 -17.99 11.83 -2.85
N GLN A 437 -19.31 11.80 -2.63
CA GLN A 437 -20.16 13.00 -2.53
C GLN A 437 -19.63 14.07 -1.54
N PRO A 438 -19.21 13.73 -0.30
CA PRO A 438 -18.68 14.74 0.63
C PRO A 438 -17.25 15.21 0.29
N LYS A 439 -16.64 14.72 -0.80
CA LYS A 439 -15.28 15.05 -1.23
C LYS A 439 -14.23 14.85 -0.12
N ALA A 440 -14.33 13.71 0.57
CA ALA A 440 -13.47 13.37 1.70
C ALA A 440 -12.13 12.76 1.27
N ILE A 441 -11.95 12.31 0.02
CA ILE A 441 -10.70 11.68 -0.44
C ILE A 441 -9.61 12.74 -0.67
N VAL A 442 -8.44 12.56 -0.05
CA VAL A 442 -7.31 13.48 -0.14
C VAL A 442 -6.02 12.70 -0.43
N TYR A 443 -5.73 12.48 -1.72
CA TYR A 443 -4.52 11.74 -2.14
C TYR A 443 -3.22 12.43 -1.72
N GLY A 444 -3.21 13.76 -1.60
CA GLY A 444 -2.02 14.53 -1.20
C GLY A 444 -1.79 14.64 0.31
N MET A 445 -2.57 13.93 1.14
CA MET A 445 -2.45 14.00 2.60
C MET A 445 -1.05 13.54 3.03
N LYS A 446 -0.37 14.39 3.82
CA LYS A 446 0.97 14.11 4.35
C LYS A 446 0.89 13.62 5.79
N GLU A 447 1.96 13.00 6.24
CA GLU A 447 2.14 12.73 7.66
C GLU A 447 2.23 14.04 8.46
N GLU A 448 1.73 13.99 9.69
CA GLU A 448 1.76 15.13 10.62
C GLU A 448 2.44 14.70 11.92
N THR A 449 3.21 15.62 12.52
CA THR A 449 3.78 15.43 13.85
C THR A 449 3.05 16.34 14.84
N VAL A 450 2.61 15.77 15.94
CA VAL A 450 1.89 16.48 17.02
C VAL A 450 2.65 16.28 18.33
N GLU A 451 2.81 17.38 19.06
CA GLU A 451 3.39 17.38 20.40
C GLU A 451 2.27 17.42 21.45
N LEU A 452 2.36 16.55 22.45
CA LEU A 452 1.43 16.47 23.56
C LEU A 452 2.18 16.64 24.88
N HIS A 453 1.61 17.42 25.79
CA HIS A 453 2.07 17.51 27.17
C HIS A 453 1.12 16.73 28.07
N VAL A 454 1.63 15.72 28.76
CA VAL A 454 0.83 14.82 29.61
C VAL A 454 1.48 14.63 30.96
N GLY A 455 0.68 14.45 32.02
CA GLY A 455 1.21 14.24 33.37
C GLY A 455 1.46 12.78 33.74
N ALA A 456 0.78 11.84 33.08
CA ALA A 456 0.91 10.41 33.31
C ALA A 456 0.78 9.65 31.98
N ILE A 457 1.39 8.46 31.91
CA ILE A 457 1.33 7.57 30.74
C ILE A 457 0.83 6.20 31.22
N ILE A 458 -0.17 5.64 30.54
CA ILE A 458 -0.61 4.26 30.74
C ILE A 458 -0.29 3.48 29.47
N LEU A 459 0.53 2.45 29.59
CA LEU A 459 0.84 1.53 28.51
C LEU A 459 -0.22 0.44 28.46
N ALA A 460 -1.01 0.45 27.39
CA ALA A 460 -2.03 -0.56 27.10
C ALA A 460 -1.84 -1.11 25.67
N THR A 461 -0.60 -1.41 25.29
CA THR A 461 -0.24 -1.79 23.91
C THR A 461 -0.76 -3.17 23.51
N GLY A 462 -1.11 -4.02 24.47
CA GLY A 462 -1.71 -5.33 24.22
C GLY A 462 -0.67 -6.41 23.96
N PHE A 463 -0.88 -7.24 22.94
CA PHE A 463 -0.05 -8.39 22.59
C PHE A 463 -0.14 -8.68 21.09
N ASP A 464 0.80 -9.45 20.55
CA ASP A 464 0.71 -10.07 19.23
C ASP A 464 0.45 -11.59 19.38
N PRO A 465 -0.36 -12.22 18.51
CA PRO A 465 -0.47 -13.67 18.49
C PRO A 465 0.84 -14.33 18.04
N PHE A 466 1.20 -15.44 18.66
CA PHE A 466 2.37 -16.23 18.26
C PHE A 466 2.24 -16.70 16.80
N ASN A 467 3.28 -16.48 16.00
CA ASN A 467 3.35 -16.94 14.60
C ASN A 467 3.70 -18.45 14.53
N PRO A 468 2.77 -19.34 14.15
CA PRO A 468 3.02 -20.78 14.18
C PRO A 468 3.98 -21.26 13.10
N LYS A 469 4.38 -20.40 12.14
CA LYS A 469 5.44 -20.74 11.17
C LYS A 469 6.78 -21.04 11.85
N LEU A 470 6.96 -20.61 13.09
CA LEU A 470 8.13 -20.94 13.92
C LEU A 470 8.09 -22.37 14.48
N LYS A 471 7.00 -23.11 14.28
CA LYS A 471 6.86 -24.56 14.54
C LYS A 471 6.47 -25.28 13.25
N PRO A 472 7.41 -25.42 12.29
CA PRO A 472 7.13 -26.00 10.97
C PRO A 472 6.55 -27.42 11.03
N GLU A 473 6.83 -28.17 12.11
CA GLU A 473 6.27 -29.50 12.38
C GLU A 473 4.74 -29.53 12.44
N PHE A 474 4.07 -28.41 12.69
CA PHE A 474 2.60 -28.32 12.65
C PHE A 474 2.04 -27.88 11.30
N GLY A 475 2.89 -27.58 10.32
CA GLY A 475 2.48 -27.36 8.93
C GLY A 475 1.69 -26.07 8.65
N TYR A 476 1.66 -25.10 9.58
CA TYR A 476 0.98 -23.81 9.35
C TYR A 476 1.63 -23.01 8.20
N GLY A 477 0.81 -22.56 7.25
CA GLY A 477 1.27 -21.90 6.04
C GLY A 477 1.79 -22.84 4.94
N VAL A 478 1.86 -24.14 5.22
CA VAL A 478 2.13 -25.20 4.23
C VAL A 478 0.82 -25.91 3.87
N TYR A 479 0.03 -26.29 4.88
CA TYR A 479 -1.26 -26.92 4.71
C TYR A 479 -2.40 -25.89 4.85
N PRO A 480 -3.25 -25.72 3.81
CA PRO A 480 -4.34 -24.73 3.85
C PRO A 480 -5.40 -24.97 4.94
N ASN A 481 -5.47 -26.19 5.46
CA ASN A 481 -6.42 -26.63 6.49
C ASN A 481 -5.77 -26.80 7.88
N VAL A 482 -4.58 -26.23 8.08
CA VAL A 482 -4.03 -25.93 9.41
C VAL A 482 -4.23 -24.45 9.67
N LEU A 483 -5.09 -24.12 10.63
CA LEU A 483 -5.47 -22.74 10.94
C LEU A 483 -4.92 -22.26 12.28
N HIS A 484 -4.64 -20.98 12.37
CA HIS A 484 -4.39 -20.25 13.59
C HIS A 484 -5.71 -20.04 14.37
N GLY A 485 -5.66 -20.03 15.71
CA GLY A 485 -6.86 -19.83 16.54
C GLY A 485 -7.68 -18.58 16.19
N ILE A 486 -7.03 -17.48 15.81
CA ILE A 486 -7.73 -16.26 15.34
C ILE A 486 -8.40 -16.48 13.97
N GLU A 487 -7.83 -17.23 13.04
CA GLU A 487 -8.50 -17.57 11.77
C GLU A 487 -9.81 -18.32 12.06
N MET A 488 -9.81 -19.21 13.06
CA MET A 488 -11.00 -19.91 13.52
C MET A 488 -12.07 -18.95 14.09
N GLU A 489 -11.67 -17.92 14.87
CA GLU A 489 -12.61 -16.86 15.31
C GLU A 489 -13.26 -16.17 14.11
N ARG A 490 -12.46 -15.85 13.09
CA ARG A 490 -12.96 -15.15 11.90
C ARG A 490 -13.92 -16.02 11.09
N LEU A 491 -13.66 -17.33 10.97
CA LEU A 491 -14.60 -18.27 10.33
C LEU A 491 -15.91 -18.42 11.12
N CYS A 492 -15.85 -18.42 12.46
CA CYS A 492 -17.04 -18.52 13.30
C CYS A 492 -17.91 -17.25 13.25
N SER A 493 -17.28 -16.10 12.98
CA SER A 493 -17.91 -14.79 13.08
C SER A 493 -18.86 -14.47 11.93
N ALA A 494 -20.04 -13.95 12.26
CA ALA A 494 -21.02 -13.47 11.27
C ALA A 494 -20.47 -12.32 10.40
N SER A 495 -19.54 -11.52 10.93
CA SER A 495 -18.84 -10.46 10.21
C SER A 495 -17.56 -10.94 9.51
N GLY A 496 -17.28 -12.24 9.58
CA GLY A 496 -16.13 -12.89 8.96
C GLY A 496 -16.31 -13.19 7.47
N PRO A 497 -15.26 -13.69 6.82
CA PRO A 497 -15.23 -13.89 5.37
C PRO A 497 -16.25 -14.94 4.87
N THR A 498 -16.64 -15.87 5.73
CA THR A 498 -17.62 -16.94 5.45
C THR A 498 -18.96 -16.70 6.16
N ARG A 499 -19.21 -15.49 6.67
CA ARG A 499 -20.47 -15.11 7.36
C ARG A 499 -20.87 -16.07 8.49
N GLY A 500 -19.88 -16.64 9.17
CA GLY A 500 -20.08 -17.54 10.30
C GLY A 500 -20.17 -19.02 9.93
N GLU A 501 -20.01 -19.39 8.67
CA GLU A 501 -19.88 -20.79 8.25
C GLU A 501 -18.42 -21.26 8.33
N ILE A 502 -18.16 -22.36 9.03
CA ILE A 502 -16.83 -22.95 9.13
C ILE A 502 -16.60 -23.83 7.90
N LEU A 503 -15.93 -23.27 6.88
CA LEU A 503 -15.69 -23.94 5.60
C LEU A 503 -14.20 -24.02 5.28
N ILE A 504 -13.74 -25.21 4.92
CA ILE A 504 -12.38 -25.50 4.45
C ILE A 504 -12.48 -26.01 3.02
N GLY A 505 -11.90 -25.27 2.06
CA GLY A 505 -12.03 -25.58 0.64
C GLY A 505 -13.49 -25.65 0.16
N GLY A 506 -14.38 -24.87 0.78
CA GLY A 506 -15.83 -24.84 0.49
C GLY A 506 -16.65 -25.97 1.13
N LYS A 507 -16.07 -26.80 2.00
CA LYS A 507 -16.78 -27.90 2.68
C LYS A 507 -16.70 -27.75 4.20
N LYS A 508 -17.73 -28.22 4.90
CA LYS A 508 -17.71 -28.34 6.37
C LYS A 508 -16.74 -29.46 6.78
N PRO A 509 -15.74 -29.19 7.65
CA PRO A 509 -14.85 -30.23 8.15
C PRO A 509 -15.61 -31.16 9.12
N LYS A 510 -15.35 -32.47 9.04
CA LYS A 510 -15.98 -33.47 9.91
C LYS A 510 -15.05 -33.96 11.01
N GLN A 511 -13.75 -34.04 10.77
CA GLN A 511 -12.74 -34.40 11.76
C GLN A 511 -11.91 -33.17 12.11
N ILE A 512 -12.01 -32.67 13.34
CA ILE A 512 -11.39 -31.41 13.76
C ILE A 512 -10.50 -31.67 14.97
N VAL A 513 -9.24 -31.27 14.88
CA VAL A 513 -8.26 -31.43 15.96
C VAL A 513 -7.75 -30.07 16.40
N PHE A 514 -7.89 -29.75 17.67
CA PHE A 514 -7.27 -28.57 18.29
C PHE A 514 -5.97 -28.98 18.98
N ILE A 515 -4.92 -28.17 18.82
CA ILE A 515 -3.62 -28.36 19.47
C ILE A 515 -3.38 -27.21 20.45
N HIS A 516 -3.29 -27.50 21.75
CA HIS A 516 -2.96 -26.51 22.78
C HIS A 516 -1.48 -26.10 22.78
N CYS A 517 -1.20 -25.00 23.50
CA CYS A 517 0.14 -24.55 23.86
C CYS A 517 1.07 -24.28 22.67
N VAL A 518 0.53 -23.95 21.48
CA VAL A 518 1.36 -23.65 20.32
C VAL A 518 2.11 -22.34 20.56
N GLY A 519 3.44 -22.44 20.76
CA GLY A 519 4.30 -21.31 21.09
C GLY A 519 4.17 -20.80 22.53
N SER A 520 3.74 -21.63 23.46
CA SER A 520 3.72 -21.35 24.90
C SER A 520 4.11 -22.60 25.68
N ARG A 521 4.74 -22.42 26.85
CA ARG A 521 5.35 -23.52 27.61
C ARG A 521 6.31 -24.33 26.73
N ASP A 522 7.02 -23.62 25.86
CA ASP A 522 7.84 -24.18 24.81
C ASP A 522 9.20 -23.47 24.76
N LYS A 523 10.23 -24.20 25.23
CA LYS A 523 11.62 -23.74 25.25
C LYS A 523 12.19 -23.57 23.85
N THR A 524 11.73 -24.35 22.86
CA THR A 524 12.34 -24.36 21.52
C THR A 524 12.10 -23.06 20.76
N VAL A 525 11.11 -22.27 21.18
CA VAL A 525 10.80 -20.94 20.61
C VAL A 525 11.01 -19.81 21.62
N GLY A 526 11.67 -20.10 22.75
CA GLY A 526 11.95 -19.11 23.79
C GLY A 526 10.73 -18.59 24.55
N ASN A 527 9.62 -19.35 24.58
CA ASN A 527 8.36 -18.97 25.23
C ASN A 527 8.00 -19.98 26.32
N GLU A 528 8.69 -19.93 27.46
CA GLU A 528 8.47 -20.88 28.57
C GLU A 528 7.20 -20.60 29.38
N HIS A 529 6.63 -19.39 29.26
CA HIS A 529 5.44 -18.97 29.98
C HIS A 529 4.16 -19.59 29.41
N CYS A 530 3.10 -19.61 30.22
CA CYS A 530 1.76 -19.94 29.78
C CYS A 530 1.02 -18.69 29.29
N SER A 531 0.33 -18.80 28.16
CA SER A 531 -0.48 -17.70 27.61
C SER A 531 -1.83 -17.48 28.29
N ARG A 532 -2.17 -18.29 29.30
CA ARG A 532 -3.36 -18.19 30.18
C ARG A 532 -4.75 -18.30 29.53
N VAL A 533 -4.91 -17.93 28.26
CA VAL A 533 -6.21 -17.85 27.57
C VAL A 533 -6.48 -18.99 26.58
N CYS A 534 -5.44 -19.72 26.15
CA CYS A 534 -5.55 -20.70 25.06
C CYS A 534 -6.47 -21.88 25.37
N CYS A 535 -6.44 -22.43 26.58
CA CYS A 535 -7.37 -23.48 26.99
C CYS A 535 -8.83 -23.02 26.84
N MET A 536 -9.14 -21.81 27.31
CA MET A 536 -10.52 -21.33 27.38
C MET A 536 -11.06 -20.85 26.05
N TYR A 537 -10.25 -20.16 25.22
CA TYR A 537 -10.74 -19.83 23.88
C TYR A 537 -10.88 -21.08 23.02
N THR A 538 -10.06 -22.13 23.21
CA THR A 538 -10.25 -23.40 22.49
C THR A 538 -11.52 -24.10 22.95
N ALA A 539 -11.80 -24.17 24.25
CA ALA A 539 -13.08 -24.69 24.75
C ALA A 539 -14.26 -23.95 24.11
N LYS A 540 -14.18 -22.62 24.04
CA LYS A 540 -15.16 -21.78 23.35
C LYS A 540 -15.26 -22.13 21.87
N GLN A 541 -14.15 -22.22 21.14
CA GLN A 541 -14.16 -22.53 19.71
C GLN A 541 -14.71 -23.93 19.44
N ALA A 542 -14.37 -24.92 20.26
CA ALA A 542 -14.91 -26.27 20.17
C ALA A 542 -16.43 -26.30 20.38
N HIS A 543 -16.94 -25.56 21.37
CA HIS A 543 -18.37 -25.33 21.55
C HIS A 543 -19.03 -24.73 20.30
N LEU A 544 -18.43 -23.68 19.72
CA LEU A 544 -18.97 -23.04 18.51
C LEU A 544 -18.94 -23.96 17.29
N VAL A 545 -17.94 -24.83 17.19
CA VAL A 545 -17.91 -25.88 16.17
C VAL A 545 -19.07 -26.84 16.37
N ARG A 546 -19.30 -27.36 17.58
CA ARG A 546 -20.40 -28.29 17.86
C ARG A 546 -21.76 -27.66 17.53
N ASP A 547 -21.96 -26.40 17.89
CA ASP A 547 -23.19 -25.64 17.60
C ASP A 547 -23.44 -25.51 16.08
N LYS A 548 -22.39 -25.23 15.29
CA LYS A 548 -22.50 -24.98 13.84
C LYS A 548 -22.39 -26.23 12.96
N ILE A 549 -21.73 -27.26 13.47
CA ILE A 549 -21.48 -28.55 12.80
C ILE A 549 -21.75 -29.69 13.81
N PRO A 550 -23.03 -30.02 14.07
CA PRO A 550 -23.40 -30.99 15.11
C PRO A 550 -22.81 -32.40 14.91
N ASP A 551 -22.50 -32.80 13.67
CA ASP A 551 -21.93 -34.11 13.32
C ASP A 551 -20.38 -34.13 13.30
N ALA A 552 -19.72 -33.02 13.64
CA ALA A 552 -18.26 -32.97 13.71
C ALA A 552 -17.72 -33.82 14.87
N HIS A 553 -16.64 -34.53 14.62
CA HIS A 553 -15.82 -35.18 15.64
C HIS A 553 -14.71 -34.22 16.03
N ILE A 554 -14.72 -33.79 17.29
CA ILE A 554 -13.85 -32.72 17.78
C ILE A 554 -12.94 -33.31 18.85
N THR A 555 -11.63 -33.23 18.62
CA THR A 555 -10.61 -33.64 19.59
C THR A 555 -9.74 -32.46 19.98
N VAL A 556 -9.54 -32.24 21.28
CA VAL A 556 -8.63 -31.24 21.84
C VAL A 556 -7.44 -31.95 22.46
N LEU A 557 -6.25 -31.70 21.92
CA LEU A 557 -4.98 -32.22 22.43
C LEU A 557 -4.38 -31.22 23.41
N TYR A 558 -4.16 -31.67 24.65
CA TYR A 558 -3.72 -30.81 25.74
C TYR A 558 -2.65 -31.46 26.63
N MET A 559 -1.87 -30.62 27.33
CA MET A 559 -1.01 -31.05 28.44
C MET A 559 -1.73 -30.94 29.78
N ASP A 560 -2.23 -29.73 30.07
CA ASP A 560 -3.08 -29.39 31.21
C ASP A 560 -4.19 -28.46 30.72
N VAL A 561 -5.39 -28.58 31.29
CA VAL A 561 -6.47 -27.61 31.09
C VAL A 561 -6.38 -26.56 32.21
N ARG A 562 -6.27 -25.28 31.85
CA ARG A 562 -6.13 -24.17 32.80
C ARG A 562 -7.39 -23.31 32.82
N ALA A 563 -8.42 -23.80 33.50
CA ALA A 563 -9.72 -23.17 33.64
C ALA A 563 -9.88 -22.44 34.99
N PHE A 564 -9.00 -21.47 35.27
CA PHE A 564 -8.82 -20.91 36.63
C PHE A 564 -9.75 -19.73 37.00
N GLY A 565 -10.43 -19.13 36.03
CA GLY A 565 -11.32 -18.00 36.26
C GLY A 565 -12.69 -18.42 36.80
N LYS A 566 -13.47 -17.46 37.33
CA LYS A 566 -14.85 -17.73 37.79
C LYS A 566 -15.70 -18.23 36.63
N GLY A 567 -16.32 -19.41 36.76
CA GLY A 567 -17.14 -20.01 35.71
C GLY A 567 -16.36 -20.74 34.63
N PHE A 568 -15.02 -20.81 34.71
CA PHE A 568 -14.20 -21.38 33.64
C PHE A 568 -14.22 -22.91 33.70
N GLU A 569 -14.11 -23.50 34.89
CA GLU A 569 -14.19 -24.95 35.07
C GLU A 569 -15.57 -25.47 34.68
N GLU A 570 -16.63 -24.78 35.12
CA GLU A 570 -18.02 -25.11 34.78
C GLU A 570 -18.26 -25.01 33.27
N PHE A 571 -17.63 -24.04 32.60
CA PHE A 571 -17.66 -23.94 31.15
C PHE A 571 -16.89 -25.08 30.48
N TYR A 572 -15.72 -25.45 30.98
CA TYR A 572 -14.95 -26.59 30.49
C TYR A 572 -15.74 -27.90 30.62
N GLU A 573 -16.34 -28.18 31.78
CA GLU A 573 -17.20 -29.34 32.01
C GLU A 573 -18.40 -29.37 31.05
N ARG A 574 -19.02 -28.22 30.80
CA ARG A 574 -20.11 -28.10 29.83
C ARG A 574 -19.64 -28.52 28.44
N VAL A 575 -18.49 -28.02 27.99
CA VAL A 575 -17.94 -28.36 26.67
C VAL A 575 -17.61 -29.85 26.58
N GLN A 576 -17.16 -30.49 27.66
CA GLN A 576 -16.98 -31.95 27.68
C GLN A 576 -18.30 -32.72 27.53
N LYS A 577 -19.38 -32.23 28.15
CA LYS A 577 -20.74 -32.82 28.03
C LYS A 577 -21.32 -32.70 26.62
N GLU A 578 -20.74 -31.87 25.76
CA GLU A 578 -21.08 -31.72 24.33
C GLU A 578 -20.36 -32.73 23.43
N GLU A 579 -19.88 -33.85 24.00
CA GLU A 579 -19.18 -34.93 23.31
C GLU A 579 -17.91 -34.46 22.58
N ILE A 580 -17.22 -33.48 23.15
CA ILE A 580 -15.92 -33.00 22.68
C ILE A 580 -14.84 -33.77 23.43
N ILE A 581 -13.95 -34.44 22.69
CA ILE A 581 -12.94 -35.31 23.26
C ILE A 581 -11.74 -34.48 23.71
N TYR A 582 -11.48 -34.41 25.01
CA TYR A 582 -10.23 -33.89 25.54
C TYR A 582 -9.26 -35.03 25.76
N ARG A 583 -8.16 -35.04 25.00
CA ARG A 583 -7.14 -36.08 25.05
C ARG A 583 -5.82 -35.50 25.53
N ARG A 584 -5.30 -36.03 26.64
CA ARG A 584 -4.05 -35.56 27.21
C ARG A 584 -2.88 -36.14 26.40
N ALA A 585 -2.40 -35.35 25.45
CA ALA A 585 -1.46 -35.82 24.46
C ALA A 585 -0.40 -34.77 24.15
N ASN A 586 0.78 -35.25 23.77
CA ASN A 586 1.89 -34.44 23.26
C ASN A 586 1.98 -34.61 21.74
N PRO A 587 1.48 -33.65 20.94
CA PRO A 587 1.57 -33.73 19.48
C PRO A 587 3.01 -33.52 19.03
N SER A 588 3.50 -34.42 18.17
CA SER A 588 4.85 -34.36 17.60
C SER A 588 4.88 -33.64 16.26
N GLU A 589 3.93 -33.93 15.38
CA GLU A 589 3.89 -33.38 14.02
C GLU A 589 2.49 -33.46 13.40
N VAL A 590 2.26 -32.64 12.38
CA VAL A 590 1.13 -32.72 11.46
C VAL A 590 1.69 -32.97 10.06
N TYR A 591 1.23 -34.04 9.40
CA TYR A 591 1.66 -34.38 8.05
C TYR A 591 0.47 -34.85 7.21
N ARG A 592 0.69 -34.99 5.90
CA ARG A 592 -0.34 -35.45 4.96
C ARG A 592 -0.18 -36.94 4.65
N ARG A 593 -1.26 -37.72 4.81
CA ARG A 593 -1.33 -39.13 4.41
C ARG A 593 -2.63 -39.38 3.66
N ASN A 594 -2.55 -39.99 2.48
CA ASN A 594 -3.70 -40.34 1.64
C ASN A 594 -4.67 -39.17 1.42
N GLY A 595 -4.13 -37.96 1.23
CA GLY A 595 -4.92 -36.75 0.98
C GLY A 595 -5.47 -36.03 2.22
N LYS A 596 -5.47 -36.66 3.40
CA LYS A 596 -5.91 -36.07 4.69
C LYS A 596 -4.74 -35.63 5.56
N LEU A 597 -5.00 -34.74 6.53
CA LEU A 597 -4.03 -34.46 7.58
C LEU A 597 -4.06 -35.56 8.63
N VAL A 598 -2.90 -35.84 9.22
CA VAL A 598 -2.75 -36.72 10.37
C VAL A 598 -1.97 -35.95 11.44
N VAL A 599 -2.54 -35.87 12.64
CA VAL A 599 -1.86 -35.36 13.83
C VAL A 599 -1.30 -36.55 14.59
N ARG A 600 0.03 -36.63 14.68
CA ARG A 600 0.74 -37.66 15.42
C ARG A 600 1.17 -37.13 16.78
N GLY A 601 1.14 -37.99 17.79
CA GLY A 601 1.65 -37.68 19.11
C GLY A 601 1.65 -38.89 20.03
N GLU A 602 1.79 -38.63 21.32
CA GLU A 602 1.70 -39.64 22.38
C GLU A 602 0.49 -39.32 23.27
N ASP A 603 -0.37 -40.30 23.54
CA ASP A 603 -1.33 -40.25 24.62
C ASP A 603 -0.61 -40.51 25.94
N THR A 604 -0.45 -39.46 26.73
CA THR A 604 0.35 -39.52 27.95
C THR A 604 -0.33 -40.25 29.11
N LEU A 605 -1.64 -40.52 29.01
CA LEU A 605 -2.35 -41.30 30.03
C LEU A 605 -2.24 -42.80 29.75
N LEU A 606 -2.15 -43.18 28.47
CA LEU A 606 -1.98 -44.56 28.04
C LEU A 606 -0.52 -44.96 27.81
N GLY A 607 0.38 -43.98 27.58
CA GLY A 607 1.77 -44.23 27.19
C GLY A 607 1.90 -44.79 25.76
N GLU A 608 0.93 -44.50 24.90
CA GLU A 608 0.82 -45.07 23.56
C GLU A 608 0.89 -44.00 22.46
N PRO A 609 1.47 -44.32 21.29
CA PRO A 609 1.43 -43.42 20.14
C PRO A 609 0.00 -43.30 19.61
N ILE A 610 -0.36 -42.10 19.16
CA ILE A 610 -1.65 -41.81 18.55
C ILE A 610 -1.49 -41.16 17.19
N GLU A 611 -2.42 -41.46 16.29
CA GLU A 611 -2.57 -40.80 15.00
C GLU A 611 -4.04 -40.46 14.80
N LEU A 612 -4.33 -39.17 14.64
CA LEU A 612 -5.68 -38.66 14.44
C LEU A 612 -5.79 -38.08 13.03
N GLU A 613 -6.67 -38.65 12.21
CA GLU A 613 -7.01 -38.01 10.93
C GLU A 613 -7.80 -36.72 11.18
N ALA A 614 -7.49 -35.67 10.42
CA ALA A 614 -8.15 -34.38 10.53
C ALA A 614 -8.47 -33.80 9.14
N ASP A 615 -9.68 -33.27 9.01
CA ASP A 615 -10.06 -32.37 7.91
C ASP A 615 -9.61 -30.94 8.21
N LEU A 616 -9.54 -30.58 9.50
CA LEU A 616 -9.12 -29.27 9.99
C LEU A 616 -8.29 -29.44 11.27
N VAL A 617 -7.12 -28.81 11.30
CA VAL A 617 -6.32 -28.65 12.52
C VAL A 617 -6.33 -27.19 12.93
N VAL A 618 -6.64 -26.89 14.19
CA VAL A 618 -6.61 -25.52 14.74
C VAL A 618 -5.53 -25.42 15.80
N LEU A 619 -4.58 -24.52 15.56
CA LEU A 619 -3.46 -24.24 16.44
C LEU A 619 -3.86 -23.18 17.46
N ALA A 620 -3.95 -23.59 18.73
CA ALA A 620 -4.21 -22.68 19.83
C ALA A 620 -2.92 -21.93 20.20
N SER A 621 -2.58 -20.95 19.36
CA SER A 621 -1.40 -20.10 19.51
C SER A 621 -1.42 -19.26 20.79
N GLY A 622 -0.23 -19.11 21.37
CA GLY A 622 0.05 -18.26 22.50
C GLY A 622 0.05 -16.76 22.19
N LEU A 623 0.26 -15.97 23.24
CA LEU A 623 0.43 -14.52 23.21
C LEU A 623 1.90 -14.18 23.45
N ILE A 624 2.41 -13.25 22.66
CA ILE A 624 3.76 -12.68 22.78
C ILE A 624 3.68 -11.15 22.91
N PRO A 625 4.73 -10.49 23.42
CA PRO A 625 4.82 -9.03 23.39
C PRO A 625 4.69 -8.49 21.97
N ARG A 626 4.20 -7.26 21.81
CA ARG A 626 4.09 -6.66 20.47
C ARG A 626 5.47 -6.38 19.92
N LYS A 627 5.61 -6.52 18.60
CA LYS A 627 6.88 -6.22 17.93
C LYS A 627 7.35 -4.77 18.16
N GLU A 628 6.42 -3.85 18.34
CA GLU A 628 6.75 -2.44 18.58
C GLU A 628 7.08 -2.12 20.04
N ASP A 629 6.91 -3.08 20.97
CA ASP A 629 7.15 -2.83 22.40
C ASP A 629 8.63 -2.58 22.70
N ASP A 630 9.57 -3.17 21.95
CA ASP A 630 11.01 -2.97 22.20
C ASP A 630 11.42 -1.50 22.01
N LEU A 631 10.90 -0.84 20.96
CA LEU A 631 11.11 0.59 20.73
C LEU A 631 10.50 1.44 21.85
N MET A 632 9.29 1.07 22.32
CA MET A 632 8.61 1.76 23.41
C MET A 632 9.37 1.63 24.73
N LYS A 633 9.91 0.43 25.03
CA LYS A 633 10.76 0.18 26.20
C LYS A 633 12.02 1.03 26.15
N GLU A 634 12.69 1.10 25.00
CA GLU A 634 13.87 1.94 24.80
C GLU A 634 13.54 3.42 25.03
N MET A 635 12.47 3.93 24.40
CA MET A 635 12.04 5.33 24.57
C MET A 635 11.69 5.68 26.02
N LEU A 636 11.15 4.73 26.77
CA LEU A 636 10.78 4.94 28.17
C LEU A 636 11.86 4.53 29.15
N GLY A 637 12.93 3.85 28.74
CA GLY A 637 13.92 3.27 29.66
C GLY A 637 13.31 2.21 30.56
N MET A 638 12.47 1.32 30.01
CA MET A 638 11.81 0.24 30.73
C MET A 638 12.48 -1.10 30.49
N GLU A 639 12.38 -1.99 31.48
CA GLU A 639 12.90 -3.35 31.41
C GLU A 639 11.84 -4.35 30.97
N SER A 640 12.30 -5.52 30.53
CA SER A 640 11.42 -6.65 30.23
C SER A 640 11.45 -7.67 31.38
N SER A 641 10.31 -8.28 31.65
CA SER A 641 10.20 -9.47 32.49
C SER A 641 10.82 -10.69 31.79
N SER A 642 10.95 -11.81 32.50
CA SER A 642 11.53 -13.05 31.95
C SER A 642 10.73 -13.64 30.79
N ASP A 643 9.44 -13.33 30.69
CA ASP A 643 8.55 -13.68 29.57
C ASP A 643 8.52 -12.60 28.46
N ARG A 644 9.42 -11.61 28.54
CA ARG A 644 9.68 -10.54 27.57
C ARG A 644 8.62 -9.44 27.50
N PHE A 645 7.54 -9.52 28.29
CA PHE A 645 6.57 -8.45 28.45
C PHE A 645 7.18 -7.27 29.25
N TYR A 646 6.44 -6.19 29.46
CA TYR A 646 6.92 -5.09 30.30
C TYR A 646 7.00 -5.55 31.76
N ALA A 647 8.14 -5.29 32.42
CA ALA A 647 8.30 -5.57 33.83
C ALA A 647 7.53 -4.57 34.71
N GLU A 648 6.79 -5.08 35.69
CA GLU A 648 6.33 -4.27 36.83
C GLU A 648 7.48 -3.81 37.73
N ALA A 649 7.21 -2.80 38.57
CA ALA A 649 8.12 -2.39 39.62
C ALA A 649 8.32 -3.52 40.65
N PRO A 650 9.50 -3.64 41.29
CA PRO A 650 9.66 -4.53 42.44
C PRO A 650 8.65 -4.19 43.54
N GLY A 651 7.80 -5.14 43.92
CA GLY A 651 6.76 -4.93 44.92
C GLY A 651 5.51 -5.79 44.69
N LEU A 652 4.40 -5.38 45.30
CA LEU A 652 3.11 -6.08 45.24
C LEU A 652 2.12 -5.48 44.23
N ASP A 653 2.46 -4.37 43.57
CA ASP A 653 1.55 -3.68 42.66
C ASP A 653 1.89 -4.00 41.18
N PRO A 654 1.08 -4.83 40.50
CA PRO A 654 1.33 -5.27 39.12
C PRO A 654 1.02 -4.19 38.07
N VAL A 655 0.66 -2.98 38.50
CA VAL A 655 0.35 -1.84 37.63
C VAL A 655 1.52 -0.84 37.58
N LEU A 656 2.32 -0.78 38.64
CA LEU A 656 3.46 0.15 38.73
C LEU A 656 4.63 -0.32 37.87
N THR A 657 5.40 0.64 37.37
CA THR A 657 6.65 0.38 36.65
C THR A 657 7.82 1.00 37.42
N SER A 658 9.05 0.61 37.06
CA SER A 658 10.26 1.26 37.58
C SER A 658 10.33 2.75 37.23
N LYS A 659 9.53 3.23 36.26
CA LYS A 659 9.47 4.64 35.87
C LYS A 659 8.24 5.33 36.46
N GLU A 660 8.50 6.23 37.40
CA GLU A 660 7.44 7.02 38.02
C GLU A 660 6.59 7.76 36.98
N GLY A 661 5.26 7.68 37.13
CA GLY A 661 4.29 8.28 36.21
C GLY A 661 3.99 7.47 34.96
N VAL A 662 4.59 6.30 34.80
CA VAL A 662 4.27 5.31 33.76
C VAL A 662 3.65 4.06 34.41
N PHE A 663 2.49 3.65 33.92
CA PHE A 663 1.69 2.53 34.46
C PHE A 663 1.41 1.48 33.38
N LEU A 664 1.15 0.24 33.78
CA LEU A 664 0.81 -0.87 32.87
C LEU A 664 -0.68 -1.24 32.96
N ALA A 665 -1.29 -1.54 31.82
CA ALA A 665 -2.66 -2.05 31.77
C ALA A 665 -2.85 -3.07 30.64
N GLY A 666 -3.32 -4.26 30.99
CA GLY A 666 -3.68 -5.29 30.02
C GLY A 666 -2.51 -6.19 29.63
N CYS A 667 -2.61 -6.80 28.45
CA CYS A 667 -1.69 -7.85 28.05
C CYS A 667 -0.24 -7.40 27.80
N CYS A 668 0.04 -6.09 27.77
CA CYS A 668 1.42 -5.60 27.63
C CYS A 668 2.28 -6.00 28.84
N GLN A 669 1.69 -6.13 30.03
CA GLN A 669 2.39 -6.62 31.23
C GLN A 669 2.53 -8.14 31.25
N GLY A 670 1.75 -8.87 30.45
CA GLY A 670 1.77 -10.33 30.41
C GLY A 670 0.40 -10.91 30.03
N PRO A 671 0.33 -12.16 29.57
CA PRO A 671 -0.91 -12.76 29.08
C PRO A 671 -2.03 -12.76 30.13
N LYS A 672 -3.24 -12.40 29.73
CA LYS A 672 -4.42 -12.35 30.60
C LYS A 672 -5.71 -12.33 29.79
N ASP A 673 -6.82 -12.64 30.43
CA ASP A 673 -8.15 -12.58 29.83
C ASP A 673 -8.77 -11.17 29.92
N ILE A 674 -10.00 -11.03 29.42
CA ILE A 674 -10.70 -9.74 29.36
C ILE A 674 -11.03 -9.21 30.78
N PRO A 675 -11.62 -10.00 31.70
CA PRO A 675 -11.88 -9.53 33.07
C PRO A 675 -10.63 -9.00 33.78
N ASP A 676 -9.53 -9.75 33.78
CA ASP A 676 -8.27 -9.33 34.41
C ASP A 676 -7.72 -8.05 33.77
N THR A 677 -7.84 -7.93 32.43
CA THR A 677 -7.43 -6.74 31.69
C THR A 677 -8.24 -5.50 32.12
N VAL A 678 -9.55 -5.63 32.26
CA VAL A 678 -10.44 -4.52 32.66
C VAL A 678 -10.19 -4.10 34.10
N ALA A 679 -9.95 -5.06 35.00
CA ALA A 679 -9.59 -4.78 36.39
C ALA A 679 -8.26 -4.02 36.48
N GLN A 680 -7.22 -4.48 35.76
CA GLN A 680 -5.91 -3.82 35.75
C GLN A 680 -5.99 -2.40 35.15
N ALA A 681 -6.78 -2.21 34.08
CA ALA A 681 -6.99 -0.89 33.49
C ALA A 681 -7.63 0.11 34.47
N SER A 682 -8.57 -0.36 35.31
CA SER A 682 -9.19 0.46 36.35
C SER A 682 -8.18 0.85 37.44
N GLY A 683 -7.31 -0.08 37.84
CA GLY A 683 -6.20 0.19 38.76
C GLY A 683 -5.21 1.23 38.21
N ALA A 684 -4.80 1.08 36.94
CA ALA A 684 -3.92 2.03 36.26
C ALA A 684 -4.52 3.44 36.18
N ALA A 685 -5.81 3.54 35.85
CA ALA A 685 -6.51 4.81 35.83
C ALA A 685 -6.57 5.46 37.23
N ALA A 686 -6.84 4.68 38.27
CA ALA A 686 -6.89 5.17 39.66
C ALA A 686 -5.53 5.72 40.11
N LEU A 687 -4.43 4.99 39.85
CA LEU A 687 -3.07 5.43 40.20
C LEU A 687 -2.63 6.66 39.40
N ALA A 688 -2.94 6.71 38.11
CA ALA A 688 -2.68 7.89 37.29
C ALA A 688 -3.46 9.11 37.81
N CYS A 689 -4.75 8.94 38.16
CA CYS A 689 -5.53 10.01 38.77
C CYS A 689 -4.96 10.45 40.12
N ALA A 690 -4.53 9.52 40.97
CA ALA A 690 -3.92 9.83 42.26
C ALA A 690 -2.62 10.63 42.11
N LEU A 691 -1.79 10.32 41.10
CA LEU A 691 -0.60 11.09 40.76
C LEU A 691 -0.98 12.52 40.33
N LEU A 692 -1.94 12.65 39.41
CA LEU A 692 -2.35 13.94 38.86
C LEU A 692 -3.08 14.83 39.90
N ALA A 693 -3.82 14.22 40.83
CA ALA A 693 -4.55 14.91 41.89
C ALA A 693 -3.63 15.60 42.90
N LYS A 694 -2.37 15.18 43.03
CA LYS A 694 -1.37 15.85 43.88
C LYS A 694 -1.00 17.26 43.40
N GLY A 695 -1.42 17.65 42.19
CA GLY A 695 -1.13 18.96 41.60
C GLY A 695 0.34 19.11 41.18
N ARG A 696 0.71 20.27 40.62
CA ARG A 696 2.11 20.59 40.29
C ARG A 696 2.95 20.46 41.57
N VAL A 697 3.81 19.43 41.63
CA VAL A 697 4.89 19.37 42.61
C VAL A 697 5.67 20.67 42.44
N ARG A 698 5.66 21.53 43.47
CA ARG A 698 6.53 22.72 43.51
C ARG A 698 7.95 22.22 43.29
N SER A 699 8.55 22.64 42.17
CA SER A 699 9.99 22.54 41.97
C SER A 699 10.66 23.29 43.13
N SER A 700 11.21 22.52 44.09
CA SER A 700 12.20 23.01 45.04
C SER A 700 13.53 23.25 44.32
#